data_AF-A0A812TB34-F1
#
_entry.id   AF-A0A812TB34-F1
#
_cell.length_a   1.000
_cell.length_b   1.000
_cell.length_c   1.000
_cell.angle_alpha   90.00
_cell.angle_beta   90.00
_cell.angle_gamma   90.00
#
_symmetry.space_group_name_H-M   'P 1'
#
loop_
_entity.id
_entity.type
_entity.pdbx_description
1 polymer ?
#
loop_
_entity_poly.entity_id
_entity_poly.type
_entity_poly.pdbx_seq_one_letter_code
_entity_poly.pdbx_strand_id
1 'polypeptide(L)'
;MATRTSATTDTEAEEPVAAAPENKQSSALVAAGPNSAYPTRMEKDDSDREGEDDEVYKKLYAKMEAKIRRMCTPSTTTGRLTAAPDLLKDWKEKGYKRIQLVKLMIEAEGDKAAFTQKVESWRKTEQFRKVVHKVKEFCEKNNFVRQNQYDVDELEYWVDFRTEGSRGSNEVDGFMESRVGDTSGSSGFAAAALDDAPMPDQAMNGPSAAGVRQDQGQGAAAVAKLMDEALTTRSKLDKLIAKMKKDNANGSDITSMEGCVEKLGTLYDDLAGIQAEVKVNGMSSGLQQQLDEKSKAVKRQCMCVLAVSCELKNKSLKRKDMEEKEKTVAAKNIVERARASKSDGDTLCDACRAIADVPDGHGESGVYKALVKTKLLVTVPWTYANIGAGPLEKHPCFRPRDFIDTLAQLNRFHCVVGTDLASAPAVLKDFWYNFKNQFSSHPIATMTDLDTEHLVPLVLHGDGGRTYKKSELMILQFQPAIGAGTSKSRASSRKRKLENDTDAAAVNLLGHSLATRFLMSVLLKKYYIEDSAPLQSLLGFISDWCGDLWENGYDYQGQIWRFLPIGLKGDLVFQAKAANLLRAFTRVRKKAKTANSKPLSGCCPWCLAGTEAIAFECFDKAAAWMQTTGARNPAPWTELPQILRAIPTSPDQPSFLKPDLFHILQMGIYKEFAASGLCLLLPHCGGTSNEENMRHMNRYLAQHCKEQKVSLHMQKLSLDLIGAKTPTTYACGGWNKGQDSVILMGFVLWLLRG
;
A
#
# COMPACT_ATOMS: atom_id res chain seq x y z
N MET A 1 -68.22 27.49 7.79
CA MET A 1 -68.67 27.88 9.13
C MET A 1 -67.46 28.40 9.91
N ALA A 2 -67.54 29.67 10.32
CA ALA A 2 -66.73 30.47 11.27
C ALA A 2 -65.19 30.31 11.28
N THR A 3 -64.35 31.28 10.83
CA THR A 3 -63.85 32.50 11.54
C THR A 3 -63.31 32.23 12.97
N ARG A 4 -62.13 32.70 13.43
CA ARG A 4 -61.63 34.09 13.51
C ARG A 4 -60.24 34.17 14.24
N THR A 5 -59.38 35.15 13.86
CA THR A 5 -58.48 36.06 14.68
C THR A 5 -57.39 35.49 15.64
N SER A 6 -56.08 35.85 15.63
CA SER A 6 -55.27 37.10 15.58
C SER A 6 -54.92 37.76 16.94
N ALA A 7 -53.63 38.06 17.18
CA ALA A 7 -52.99 39.18 17.96
C ALA A 7 -51.67 38.65 18.61
N THR A 8 -50.42 39.13 18.43
CA THR A 8 -49.72 40.44 18.54
C THR A 8 -49.86 41.17 19.88
N THR A 9 -48.72 41.40 20.56
CA THR A 9 -48.32 42.70 21.17
C THR A 9 -46.87 42.67 21.66
N ASP A 10 -46.14 43.72 21.27
CA ASP A 10 -44.84 44.20 21.72
C ASP A 10 -44.91 44.83 23.14
N THR A 11 -43.77 45.03 23.81
CA THR A 11 -43.22 46.37 24.21
C THR A 11 -42.05 46.28 25.21
N GLU A 12 -40.96 46.99 24.84
CA GLU A 12 -40.10 47.91 25.64
C GLU A 12 -39.24 47.36 26.80
N ALA A 13 -37.90 47.43 26.78
CA ALA A 13 -36.94 48.56 26.77
C ALA A 13 -36.69 49.17 28.16
N GLU A 14 -35.47 48.97 28.70
CA GLU A 14 -34.75 49.97 29.51
C GLU A 14 -33.26 49.57 29.67
N GLU A 15 -32.39 50.46 29.17
CA GLU A 15 -30.96 50.60 29.50
C GLU A 15 -30.84 51.42 30.81
N PRO A 16 -29.73 51.39 31.58
CA PRO A 16 -28.65 52.36 31.28
C PRO A 16 -27.19 52.02 31.74
N VAL A 17 -26.24 52.52 30.93
CA VAL A 17 -25.12 53.42 31.30
C VAL A 17 -23.77 52.88 31.88
N ALA A 18 -22.76 53.06 31.01
CA ALA A 18 -21.40 53.62 31.18
C ALA A 18 -20.32 52.95 32.07
N ALA A 19 -19.14 52.71 31.49
CA ALA A 19 -18.00 53.66 31.51
C ALA A 19 -16.75 53.06 30.82
N ALA A 20 -16.16 53.83 29.91
CA ALA A 20 -14.77 53.67 29.43
C ALA A 20 -13.80 54.37 30.42
N PRO A 21 -12.46 54.15 30.33
CA PRO A 21 -11.69 55.04 29.46
C PRO A 21 -10.45 54.44 28.75
N GLU A 22 -10.20 54.98 27.55
CA GLU A 22 -8.96 55.55 27.00
C GLU A 22 -7.58 54.89 27.21
N ASN A 23 -7.12 54.23 26.15
CA ASN A 23 -6.00 54.60 25.25
C ASN A 23 -4.88 55.54 25.76
N LYS A 24 -3.61 55.11 25.63
CA LYS A 24 -2.49 56.00 25.24
C LYS A 24 -1.32 55.24 24.61
N GLN A 25 -0.98 55.68 23.40
CA GLN A 25 0.18 55.35 22.57
C GLN A 25 1.49 55.91 23.14
N SER A 26 2.63 55.31 22.78
CA SER A 26 3.80 55.97 22.13
C SER A 26 4.90 54.91 21.90
N SER A 27 5.34 54.65 20.65
CA SER A 27 6.50 55.24 19.95
C SER A 27 7.86 54.72 20.48
N ALA A 28 8.92 54.43 19.73
CA ALA A 28 9.20 54.32 18.30
C ALA A 28 10.63 53.72 18.14
N LEU A 29 10.83 53.04 17.01
CA LEU A 29 12.03 52.91 16.15
C LEU A 29 13.43 53.20 16.72
N VAL A 30 14.35 52.23 16.55
CA VAL A 30 15.67 52.45 15.92
C VAL A 30 16.07 51.19 15.13
N ALA A 31 16.46 51.40 13.87
CA ALA A 31 17.04 50.41 12.96
C ALA A 31 18.57 50.60 12.86
N ALA A 32 19.34 49.50 12.78
CA ALA A 32 20.60 49.39 12.04
C ALA A 32 21.13 47.93 12.10
N GLY A 33 21.39 47.33 10.94
CA GLY A 33 22.17 46.08 10.82
C GLY A 33 23.68 46.36 10.73
N PRO A 34 24.47 45.55 10.01
CA PRO A 34 24.82 44.16 10.31
C PRO A 34 26.35 43.95 10.27
N ASN A 35 26.86 42.91 10.95
CA ASN A 35 27.97 42.02 10.53
C ASN A 35 28.66 41.38 11.74
N SER A 36 29.11 40.14 11.51
CA SER A 36 30.50 39.70 11.76
C SER A 36 30.63 38.42 12.58
N ALA A 37 31.14 37.41 11.89
CA ALA A 37 32.20 36.49 12.30
C ALA A 37 32.00 35.60 13.55
N TYR A 38 31.98 34.30 13.26
CA TYR A 38 32.39 33.21 14.14
C TYR A 38 33.76 33.46 14.79
N PRO A 39 33.96 33.04 16.05
CA PRO A 39 35.27 32.64 16.53
C PRO A 39 35.39 31.13 16.67
N THR A 40 36.41 30.62 15.98
CA THR A 40 37.02 29.30 16.09
C THR A 40 37.62 29.12 17.49
N ARG A 41 37.25 28.07 18.23
CA ARG A 41 37.97 27.62 19.42
C ARG A 41 38.64 26.29 19.11
N MET A 42 39.95 26.33 18.93
CA MET A 42 40.83 25.16 19.04
C MET A 42 40.95 24.81 20.52
N GLU A 43 40.61 23.58 20.89
CA GLU A 43 41.17 22.92 22.06
C GLU A 43 41.88 21.65 21.60
N LYS A 44 43.17 21.61 21.90
CA LYS A 44 44.03 20.43 21.92
C LYS A 44 43.84 19.75 23.27
N ASP A 45 43.59 18.45 23.28
CA ASP A 45 44.45 17.42 23.85
C ASP A 45 43.62 16.16 24.17
N ASP A 46 43.97 15.06 23.50
CA ASP A 46 43.97 13.69 24.04
C ASP A 46 44.81 12.83 23.08
N SER A 47 46.06 13.26 22.87
CA SER A 47 47.07 12.54 22.11
C SER A 47 47.78 11.56 23.03
N ASP A 48 47.31 10.33 23.13
CA ASP A 48 48.14 9.18 23.59
C ASP A 48 47.57 7.80 23.23
N ARG A 49 46.34 7.71 22.68
CA ARG A 49 45.76 6.45 22.17
C ARG A 49 45.73 6.30 20.64
N GLU A 50 46.06 7.35 19.88
CA GLU A 50 46.01 7.32 18.41
C GLU A 50 47.29 6.75 17.75
N GLY A 51 48.36 6.52 18.53
CA GLY A 51 49.67 6.11 18.00
C GLY A 51 49.75 4.66 17.50
N GLU A 52 49.17 3.69 18.23
CA GLU A 52 49.29 2.27 17.89
C GLU A 52 48.39 1.85 16.71
N ASP A 53 47.13 2.32 16.69
CA ASP A 53 46.19 1.98 15.60
C ASP A 53 46.61 2.61 14.26
N ASP A 54 47.21 3.81 14.28
CA ASP A 54 47.72 4.47 13.08
C ASP A 54 49.01 3.80 12.57
N GLU A 55 49.87 3.27 13.45
CA GLU A 55 51.06 2.53 13.04
C GLU A 55 50.71 1.16 12.43
N VAL A 56 49.74 0.45 13.02
CA VAL A 56 49.22 -0.82 12.49
C VAL A 56 48.55 -0.60 11.13
N TYR A 57 47.75 0.47 10.99
CA TYR A 57 47.12 0.81 9.72
C TYR A 57 48.16 1.18 8.65
N LYS A 58 49.19 1.97 8.99
CA LYS A 58 50.30 2.30 8.06
C LYS A 58 51.06 1.07 7.59
N LYS A 59 51.36 0.12 8.48
CA LYS A 59 52.00 -1.16 8.14
C LYS A 59 51.12 -2.02 7.22
N LEU A 60 49.82 -2.11 7.50
CA LEU A 60 48.86 -2.82 6.67
C LEU A 60 48.71 -2.17 5.29
N TYR A 61 48.60 -0.83 5.26
CA TYR A 61 48.49 -0.04 4.05
C TYR A 61 49.71 -0.23 3.14
N ALA A 62 50.93 -0.13 3.69
CA ALA A 62 52.16 -0.36 2.93
C ALA A 62 52.24 -1.80 2.39
N LYS A 63 51.80 -2.80 3.16
CA LYS A 63 51.75 -4.21 2.73
C LYS A 63 50.78 -4.42 1.56
N MET A 64 49.59 -3.82 1.62
CA MET A 64 48.59 -3.93 0.53
C MET A 64 48.99 -3.10 -0.70
N GLU A 65 49.61 -1.94 -0.51
CA GLU A 65 50.18 -1.15 -1.58
C GLU A 65 51.28 -1.94 -2.33
N ALA A 66 52.17 -2.63 -1.60
CA ALA A 66 53.19 -3.48 -2.18
C ALA A 66 52.59 -4.66 -2.97
N LYS A 67 51.49 -5.25 -2.52
CA LYS A 67 50.77 -6.30 -3.26
C LYS A 67 50.23 -5.78 -4.59
N ILE A 68 49.56 -4.62 -4.60
CA ILE A 68 49.05 -4.03 -5.85
C ILE A 68 50.22 -3.65 -6.79
N ARG A 69 51.30 -3.10 -6.23
CA ARG A 69 52.51 -2.77 -6.99
C ARG A 69 53.09 -3.99 -7.69
N ARG A 70 53.17 -5.14 -7.01
CA ARG A 70 53.63 -6.41 -7.60
C ARG A 70 52.70 -6.91 -8.71
N MET A 71 51.38 -6.69 -8.59
CA MET A 71 50.44 -7.02 -9.68
C MET A 71 50.61 -6.11 -10.91
N CYS A 72 50.99 -4.85 -10.67
CA CYS A 72 51.15 -3.81 -11.69
C CYS A 72 52.58 -3.69 -12.24
N THR A 73 53.52 -4.56 -11.82
CA THR A 73 54.91 -4.59 -12.30
C THR A 73 55.12 -5.87 -13.11
N PRO A 74 55.79 -5.84 -14.28
CA PRO A 74 56.04 -7.05 -15.07
C PRO A 74 56.84 -8.08 -14.28
N SER A 75 56.49 -9.36 -14.42
CA SER A 75 57.25 -10.45 -13.80
C SER A 75 58.64 -10.55 -14.41
N THR A 76 59.68 -10.71 -13.57
CA THR A 76 61.08 -10.88 -14.02
C THR A 76 61.31 -12.17 -14.78
N THR A 77 60.45 -13.18 -14.61
CA THR A 77 60.60 -14.51 -15.23
C THR A 77 59.85 -14.65 -16.55
N THR A 78 58.72 -13.94 -16.72
CA THR A 78 57.82 -14.10 -17.89
C THR A 78 57.56 -12.82 -18.66
N GLY A 79 58.01 -11.66 -18.16
CA GLY A 79 57.80 -10.34 -18.77
C GLY A 79 56.34 -9.86 -18.83
N ARG A 80 55.37 -10.67 -18.37
CA ARG A 80 53.93 -10.35 -18.43
C ARG A 80 53.43 -9.72 -17.13
N LEU A 81 52.50 -8.78 -17.28
CA LEU A 81 51.76 -8.16 -16.17
C LEU A 81 50.64 -9.09 -15.70
N THR A 82 50.40 -9.15 -14.39
CA THR A 82 49.30 -9.94 -13.81
C THR A 82 48.01 -9.11 -13.67
N ALA A 83 48.12 -7.78 -13.63
CA ALA A 83 46.99 -6.87 -13.56
C ALA A 83 46.37 -6.60 -14.94
N ALA A 84 45.04 -6.43 -14.98
CA ALA A 84 44.34 -5.95 -16.17
C ALA A 84 44.85 -4.54 -16.59
N PRO A 85 44.86 -4.21 -17.90
CA PRO A 85 45.39 -2.93 -18.40
C PRO A 85 44.80 -1.69 -17.72
N ASP A 86 43.49 -1.72 -17.43
CA ASP A 86 42.80 -0.62 -16.77
C ASP A 86 43.23 -0.45 -15.31
N LEU A 87 43.51 -1.55 -14.59
CA LEU A 87 44.01 -1.49 -13.21
C LEU A 87 45.41 -0.85 -13.18
N LEU A 88 46.26 -1.15 -14.17
CA LEU A 88 47.55 -0.49 -14.30
C LEU A 88 47.39 1.02 -14.59
N LYS A 89 46.40 1.40 -15.41
CA LYS A 89 46.10 2.81 -15.69
C LYS A 89 45.68 3.56 -14.42
N ASP A 90 44.72 3.03 -13.66
CA ASP A 90 44.28 3.65 -12.40
C ASP A 90 45.39 3.67 -11.33
N TRP A 91 46.29 2.68 -11.34
CA TRP A 91 47.45 2.65 -10.44
C TRP A 91 48.50 3.70 -10.77
N LYS A 92 48.69 3.99 -12.07
CA LYS A 92 49.58 5.05 -12.57
C LYS A 92 49.03 6.44 -12.27
N GLU A 93 47.71 6.59 -12.20
CA GLU A 93 47.05 7.82 -11.75
C GLU A 93 47.31 8.01 -10.24
N LYS A 94 48.31 8.84 -9.92
CA LYS A 94 48.68 9.17 -8.53
C LYS A 94 47.52 9.84 -7.77
N GLY A 95 47.59 9.83 -6.44
CA GLY A 95 46.62 10.52 -5.58
C GLY A 95 45.41 9.64 -5.21
N TYR A 96 44.21 10.21 -5.33
CA TYR A 96 42.97 9.60 -4.82
C TYR A 96 42.73 8.17 -5.33
N LYS A 97 42.94 7.91 -6.64
CA LYS A 97 42.70 6.58 -7.22
C LYS A 97 43.61 5.52 -6.62
N ARG A 98 44.90 5.81 -6.48
CA ARG A 98 45.85 4.91 -5.83
C ARG A 98 45.47 4.62 -4.38
N ILE A 99 45.07 5.66 -3.64
CA ILE A 99 44.61 5.49 -2.25
C ILE A 99 43.38 4.58 -2.20
N GLN A 100 42.44 4.77 -3.12
CA GLN A 100 41.23 3.98 -3.17
C GLN A 100 41.50 2.53 -3.55
N LEU A 101 42.42 2.26 -4.48
CA LEU A 101 42.84 0.89 -4.81
C LEU A 101 43.46 0.18 -3.60
N VAL A 102 44.29 0.86 -2.81
CA VAL A 102 44.84 0.27 -1.58
C VAL A 102 43.74 -0.03 -0.57
N LYS A 103 42.76 0.87 -0.38
CA LYS A 103 41.60 0.63 0.48
C LYS A 103 40.77 -0.57 0.03
N LEU A 104 40.48 -0.69 -1.25
CA LEU A 104 39.74 -1.84 -1.80
C LEU A 104 40.51 -3.16 -1.63
N MET A 105 41.85 -3.13 -1.69
CA MET A 105 42.69 -4.31 -1.41
C MET A 105 42.71 -4.66 0.08
N ILE A 106 42.67 -3.67 0.98
CA ILE A 106 42.51 -3.89 2.42
C ILE A 106 41.14 -4.52 2.70
N GLU A 107 40.07 -4.00 2.11
CA GLU A 107 38.72 -4.57 2.24
C GLU A 107 38.55 -5.96 1.61
N ALA A 108 39.41 -6.31 0.65
CA ALA A 108 39.50 -7.64 0.08
C ALA A 108 40.44 -8.55 0.89
N GLU A 109 40.97 -8.08 2.02
CA GLU A 109 41.93 -8.79 2.88
C GLU A 109 43.18 -9.27 2.12
N GLY A 110 43.49 -8.59 1.01
CA GLY A 110 44.60 -8.94 0.13
C GLY A 110 44.35 -10.15 -0.79
N ASP A 111 43.09 -10.61 -0.93
CA ASP A 111 42.65 -11.57 -1.94
C ASP A 111 42.50 -10.90 -3.32
N LYS A 112 43.06 -11.52 -4.35
CA LYS A 112 43.14 -10.91 -5.69
C LYS A 112 41.82 -10.97 -6.45
N ALA A 113 41.02 -12.02 -6.27
CA ALA A 113 39.76 -12.19 -6.99
C ALA A 113 38.70 -11.23 -6.44
N ALA A 114 38.55 -11.19 -5.12
CA ALA A 114 37.67 -10.26 -4.41
C ALA A 114 38.08 -8.80 -4.65
N PHE A 115 39.39 -8.51 -4.67
CA PHE A 115 39.90 -7.18 -5.02
C PHE A 115 39.50 -6.77 -6.43
N THR A 116 39.66 -7.65 -7.41
CA THR A 116 39.32 -7.35 -8.82
C THR A 116 37.83 -7.05 -8.97
N GLN A 117 36.96 -7.86 -8.35
CA GLN A 117 35.52 -7.63 -8.34
C GLN A 117 35.12 -6.30 -7.67
N LYS A 118 35.76 -5.96 -6.56
CA LYS A 118 35.56 -4.68 -5.85
C LYS A 118 36.00 -3.48 -6.69
N VAL A 119 37.13 -3.57 -7.40
CA VAL A 119 37.60 -2.51 -8.30
C VAL A 119 36.63 -2.28 -9.46
N GLU A 120 36.07 -3.33 -10.05
CA GLU A 120 35.05 -3.20 -11.10
C GLU A 120 33.77 -2.52 -10.60
N SER A 121 33.29 -2.92 -9.42
CA SER A 121 32.12 -2.30 -8.79
C SER A 121 32.36 -0.81 -8.48
N TRP A 122 33.55 -0.48 -7.97
CA TRP A 122 33.95 0.89 -7.71
C TRP A 122 33.99 1.74 -8.99
N ARG A 123 34.54 1.21 -10.09
CA ARG A 123 34.56 1.91 -11.38
C ARG A 123 33.17 2.18 -11.93
N LYS A 124 32.25 1.20 -11.86
CA LYS A 124 30.85 1.38 -12.24
C LYS A 124 30.21 2.52 -11.44
N THR A 125 30.49 2.58 -10.14
CA THR A 125 30.03 3.67 -9.26
C THR A 125 30.61 5.03 -9.65
N GLU A 126 31.90 5.09 -10.01
CA GLU A 126 32.55 6.35 -10.45
C GLU A 126 31.99 6.84 -11.80
N GLN A 127 31.76 5.93 -12.75
CA GLN A 127 31.12 6.24 -14.02
C GLN A 127 29.70 6.76 -13.81
N PHE A 128 28.92 6.10 -12.95
CA PHE A 128 27.57 6.55 -12.60
C PHE A 128 27.58 7.96 -11.99
N ARG A 129 28.51 8.24 -11.05
CA ARG A 129 28.64 9.59 -10.47
C ARG A 129 28.96 10.67 -11.51
N LYS A 130 29.80 10.37 -12.50
CA LYS A 130 30.09 11.29 -13.62
C LYS A 130 28.85 11.54 -14.48
N VAL A 131 28.04 10.51 -14.72
CA VAL A 131 26.76 10.66 -15.44
C VAL A 131 25.80 11.52 -14.63
N VAL A 132 25.62 11.25 -13.34
CA VAL A 132 24.76 12.05 -12.45
C VAL A 132 25.19 13.51 -12.39
N HIS A 133 26.49 13.78 -12.33
CA HIS A 133 26.99 15.16 -12.32
C HIS A 133 26.69 15.90 -13.63
N LYS A 134 26.88 15.25 -14.78
CA LYS A 134 26.53 15.83 -16.09
C LYS A 134 25.03 16.07 -16.23
N VAL A 135 24.23 15.16 -15.71
CA VAL A 135 22.77 15.29 -15.67
C VAL A 135 22.36 16.46 -14.79
N LYS A 136 22.97 16.59 -13.61
CA LYS A 136 22.76 17.73 -12.71
C LYS A 136 23.09 19.06 -13.39
N GLU A 137 24.27 19.18 -13.99
CA GLU A 137 24.68 20.37 -14.75
C GLU A 137 23.71 20.69 -15.90
N PHE A 138 23.25 19.66 -16.63
CA PHE A 138 22.27 19.82 -17.69
C PHE A 138 20.93 20.34 -17.15
N CYS A 139 20.42 19.79 -16.06
CA CYS A 139 19.18 20.23 -15.45
C CYS A 139 19.27 21.66 -14.91
N GLU A 140 20.38 22.01 -14.26
CA GLU A 140 20.63 23.37 -13.75
C GLU A 140 20.69 24.39 -14.89
N LYS A 141 21.38 24.05 -16.00
CA LYS A 141 21.47 24.91 -17.19
C LYS A 141 20.13 25.12 -17.90
N ASN A 142 19.25 24.11 -17.89
CA ASN A 142 17.97 24.13 -18.61
C ASN A 142 16.77 24.45 -17.70
N ASN A 143 17.02 24.88 -16.45
CA ASN A 143 15.99 25.19 -15.46
C ASN A 143 15.02 24.02 -15.17
N PHE A 144 15.53 22.78 -15.22
CA PHE A 144 14.80 21.56 -14.85
C PHE A 144 15.08 21.16 -13.39
N VAL A 145 15.13 22.16 -12.52
CA VAL A 145 15.36 22.02 -11.09
C VAL A 145 14.19 22.65 -10.37
N ARG A 146 13.61 21.94 -9.40
CA ARG A 146 12.59 22.51 -8.51
C ARG A 146 12.87 22.10 -7.07
N GLN A 147 12.41 22.91 -6.12
CA GLN A 147 12.37 22.48 -4.73
C GLN A 147 11.32 21.40 -4.55
N ASN A 148 11.64 20.37 -3.76
CA ASN A 148 10.71 19.30 -3.42
C ASN A 148 9.52 19.92 -2.67
N GLN A 149 8.32 19.62 -3.13
CA GLN A 149 7.07 20.20 -2.60
C GLN A 149 6.81 19.82 -1.12
N TYR A 150 7.50 18.81 -0.60
CA TYR A 150 7.37 18.31 0.77
C TYR A 150 8.61 18.57 1.63
N ASP A 151 9.72 18.99 1.02
CA ASP A 151 10.99 19.26 1.68
C ASP A 151 11.72 20.41 0.97
N VAL A 152 11.70 21.59 1.57
CA VAL A 152 12.27 22.81 0.95
C VAL A 152 13.79 22.77 0.83
N ASP A 153 14.45 21.87 1.57
CA ASP A 153 15.91 21.70 1.57
C ASP A 153 16.37 20.68 0.51
N GLU A 154 15.45 19.94 -0.10
CA GLU A 154 15.73 19.00 -1.18
C GLU A 154 15.43 19.61 -2.57
N LEU A 155 16.40 19.48 -3.50
CA LEU A 155 16.23 19.86 -4.90
C LEU A 155 15.93 18.61 -5.75
N GLU A 156 14.82 18.65 -6.48
CA GLU A 156 14.45 17.65 -7.47
C GLU A 156 14.93 18.07 -8.86
N TYR A 157 15.68 17.18 -9.51
CA TYR A 157 16.18 17.35 -10.88
C TYR A 157 15.34 16.52 -11.84
N TRP A 158 14.68 17.17 -12.79
CA TRP A 158 13.84 16.51 -13.79
C TRP A 158 14.63 16.17 -15.04
N VAL A 159 14.67 14.88 -15.35
CA VAL A 159 15.34 14.33 -16.53
C VAL A 159 14.39 13.35 -17.21
N ASP A 160 14.03 13.61 -18.46
CA ASP A 160 13.29 12.65 -19.27
C ASP A 160 14.30 11.66 -19.88
N PHE A 161 14.32 10.42 -19.40
CA PHE A 161 15.17 9.36 -19.96
C PHE A 161 14.54 8.83 -21.25
N ARG A 162 14.74 9.52 -22.37
CA ARG A 162 14.69 8.86 -23.68
C ARG A 162 16.02 8.14 -23.92
N THR A 163 16.12 6.89 -23.49
CA THR A 163 17.27 6.05 -23.82
C THR A 163 17.05 5.37 -25.17
N GLU A 164 17.83 5.75 -26.18
CA GLU A 164 18.25 4.81 -27.22
C GLU A 164 19.42 3.98 -26.67
N GLY A 165 19.29 2.65 -26.60
CA GLY A 165 20.33 1.73 -26.13
C GLY A 165 19.80 0.43 -25.50
N SER A 166 20.48 -0.69 -25.74
CA SER A 166 20.08 -2.06 -25.36
C SER A 166 20.25 -2.38 -23.87
N ARG A 167 19.24 -3.06 -23.29
CA ARG A 167 19.08 -3.34 -21.85
C ARG A 167 20.00 -4.46 -21.32
N GLY A 168 20.56 -4.25 -20.13
CA GLY A 168 21.22 -5.26 -19.31
C GLY A 168 20.28 -5.92 -18.28
N SER A 169 20.56 -7.17 -17.91
CA SER A 169 19.68 -8.09 -17.16
C SER A 169 19.38 -7.72 -15.70
N ASN A 170 20.16 -6.85 -15.07
CA ASN A 170 20.12 -6.65 -13.61
C ASN A 170 19.21 -5.49 -13.14
N GLU A 171 18.60 -4.75 -14.06
CA GLU A 171 17.63 -3.68 -13.74
C GLU A 171 16.19 -4.20 -13.58
N VAL A 172 15.96 -5.49 -13.81
CA VAL A 172 14.62 -6.12 -13.76
C VAL A 172 14.09 -6.24 -12.33
N ASP A 173 14.96 -6.40 -11.33
CA ASP A 173 14.53 -6.72 -9.97
C ASP A 173 14.16 -5.47 -9.14
N GLY A 174 14.91 -4.38 -9.26
CA GLY A 174 14.62 -3.12 -8.53
C GLY A 174 13.36 -2.39 -9.03
N PHE A 175 12.94 -2.65 -10.28
CA PHE A 175 11.74 -2.07 -10.87
C PHE A 175 10.46 -2.89 -10.61
N MET A 176 10.59 -4.15 -10.15
CA MET A 176 9.45 -5.00 -9.79
C MET A 176 8.88 -4.70 -8.41
N GLU A 177 9.71 -4.35 -7.42
CA GLU A 177 9.24 -4.10 -6.04
C GLU A 177 8.43 -2.81 -5.88
N SER A 178 8.72 -1.75 -6.65
CA SER A 178 7.95 -0.50 -6.64
C SER A 178 6.58 -0.62 -7.33
N ARG A 179 6.36 -1.66 -8.13
CA ARG A 179 5.09 -1.92 -8.84
C ARG A 179 4.08 -2.74 -8.04
N VAL A 180 4.44 -3.27 -6.88
CA VAL A 180 3.48 -4.05 -6.06
C VAL A 180 2.52 -3.13 -5.26
N GLY A 181 2.86 -1.84 -5.12
CA GLY A 181 2.02 -0.82 -4.48
C GLY A 181 1.18 0.04 -5.43
N ASP A 182 1.40 -0.06 -6.75
CA ASP A 182 0.70 0.74 -7.76
C ASP A 182 0.09 -0.17 -8.85
N THR A 183 -1.19 0.00 -9.11
CA THR A 183 -1.99 -0.74 -10.11
C THR A 183 -1.50 -0.49 -11.54
N SER A 184 -0.45 -1.20 -11.96
CA SER A 184 -0.18 -1.47 -13.38
C SER A 184 0.65 -2.75 -13.52
N GLY A 185 0.00 -3.84 -13.93
CA GLY A 185 0.64 -5.14 -14.06
C GLY A 185 0.20 -5.85 -15.33
N SER A 186 0.72 -5.41 -16.48
CA SER A 186 0.57 -6.11 -17.77
C SER A 186 1.84 -5.91 -18.59
N SER A 187 2.58 -7.00 -18.82
CA SER A 187 3.62 -7.08 -19.84
C SER A 187 3.41 -8.39 -20.62
N GLY A 188 2.76 -8.25 -21.78
CA GLY A 188 2.96 -9.04 -23.01
C GLY A 188 2.67 -10.55 -22.98
N PHE A 189 1.54 -10.93 -23.60
CA PHE A 189 1.38 -12.21 -24.30
C PHE A 189 1.87 -12.04 -25.75
N ALA A 190 2.64 -12.99 -26.26
CA ALA A 190 2.91 -13.13 -27.68
C ALA A 190 1.82 -14.03 -28.29
N ALA A 191 1.10 -13.54 -29.29
CA ALA A 191 0.21 -14.35 -30.11
C ALA A 191 1.07 -15.18 -31.08
N ALA A 192 1.02 -16.50 -30.98
CA ALA A 192 1.48 -17.39 -32.05
C ALA A 192 0.36 -17.53 -33.08
N ALA A 193 0.76 -17.47 -34.35
CA ALA A 193 -0.10 -17.53 -35.52
C ALA A 193 -0.99 -18.79 -35.53
N LEU A 194 -2.19 -18.60 -36.07
CA LEU A 194 -3.10 -19.65 -36.51
C LEU A 194 -2.41 -20.43 -37.65
N ASP A 195 -2.34 -21.75 -37.50
CA ASP A 195 -2.24 -22.66 -38.65
C ASP A 195 -3.23 -23.82 -38.43
N ASP A 196 -4.11 -23.98 -39.42
CA ASP A 196 -5.09 -25.05 -39.55
C ASP A 196 -4.40 -26.37 -39.92
N ALA A 197 -4.57 -27.41 -39.10
CA ALA A 197 -4.44 -28.80 -39.55
C ALA A 197 -5.24 -29.77 -38.65
N PRO A 198 -5.95 -30.77 -39.21
CA PRO A 198 -6.71 -31.75 -38.45
C PRO A 198 -5.85 -32.95 -37.98
N MET A 199 -6.33 -33.58 -36.90
CA MET A 199 -5.87 -34.75 -36.10
C MET A 199 -5.18 -35.92 -36.85
N PRO A 200 -4.46 -36.83 -36.14
CA PRO A 200 -5.14 -38.07 -35.73
C PRO A 200 -4.75 -38.68 -34.36
N ASP A 201 -5.65 -39.55 -33.90
CA ASP A 201 -5.53 -40.53 -32.80
C ASP A 201 -4.26 -41.39 -32.87
N GLN A 202 -3.69 -41.70 -31.70
CA GLN A 202 -2.97 -42.97 -31.47
C GLN A 202 -2.86 -43.31 -29.98
N ALA A 203 -3.51 -44.42 -29.60
CA ALA A 203 -3.20 -45.19 -28.39
C ALA A 203 -1.98 -46.08 -28.66
N MET A 204 -1.16 -46.36 -27.63
CA MET A 204 -0.48 -47.66 -27.37
C MET A 204 0.49 -47.56 -26.17
N ASN A 205 0.19 -48.37 -25.14
CA ASN A 205 1.06 -49.23 -24.31
C ASN A 205 2.51 -48.84 -23.94
N GLY A 206 2.85 -49.00 -22.65
CA GLY A 206 4.21 -48.97 -22.09
C GLY A 206 5.08 -50.20 -22.44
N PRO A 207 6.35 -50.26 -21.97
CA PRO A 207 6.66 -51.02 -20.75
C PRO A 207 7.82 -50.50 -19.85
N SER A 208 8.01 -51.20 -18.74
CA SER A 208 8.89 -51.03 -17.55
C SER A 208 10.42 -50.89 -17.72
N ALA A 209 11.00 -50.24 -16.69
CA ALA A 209 12.23 -50.51 -15.92
C ALA A 209 13.63 -50.43 -16.57
N ALA A 210 14.48 -49.51 -16.05
CA ALA A 210 15.74 -49.78 -15.32
C ALA A 210 16.60 -48.50 -15.14
N GLY A 211 17.14 -48.27 -13.93
CA GLY A 211 18.27 -47.35 -13.71
C GLY A 211 18.11 -46.34 -12.56
N VAL A 212 18.26 -46.78 -11.31
CA VAL A 212 18.46 -45.86 -10.16
C VAL A 212 19.92 -45.40 -10.17
N ARG A 213 20.17 -44.13 -10.55
CA ARG A 213 21.41 -43.42 -10.19
C ARG A 213 21.14 -42.66 -8.89
N GLN A 214 21.87 -42.97 -7.82
CA GLN A 214 21.84 -42.21 -6.58
C GLN A 214 22.42 -40.81 -6.81
N ASP A 215 21.59 -39.79 -6.53
CA ASP A 215 21.87 -38.38 -6.74
C ASP A 215 22.76 -37.83 -5.59
N GLN A 216 24.07 -38.05 -5.68
CA GLN A 216 25.06 -37.56 -4.68
C GLN A 216 25.18 -36.02 -4.66
N GLY A 217 24.58 -35.30 -5.62
CA GLY A 217 24.76 -33.85 -5.78
C GLY A 217 23.88 -32.95 -4.89
N GLN A 218 22.71 -33.42 -4.46
CA GLN A 218 21.74 -32.54 -3.78
C GLN A 218 22.10 -32.21 -2.34
N GLY A 219 22.67 -33.17 -1.58
CA GLY A 219 23.02 -32.99 -0.18
C GLY A 219 24.16 -31.99 0.04
N ALA A 220 25.25 -32.10 -0.72
CA ALA A 220 26.41 -31.22 -0.60
C ALA A 220 26.09 -29.75 -0.95
N ALA A 221 25.19 -29.53 -1.92
CA ALA A 221 24.71 -28.21 -2.30
C ALA A 221 23.85 -27.56 -1.21
N ALA A 222 23.02 -28.36 -0.52
CA ALA A 222 22.21 -27.87 0.59
C ALA A 222 23.07 -27.43 1.80
N VAL A 223 24.11 -28.20 2.13
CA VAL A 223 25.07 -27.84 3.20
C VAL A 223 25.83 -26.56 2.84
N ALA A 224 26.33 -26.45 1.60
CA ALA A 224 27.06 -25.27 1.13
C ALA A 224 26.23 -23.98 1.24
N LYS A 225 24.94 -24.06 0.93
CA LYS A 225 24.03 -22.91 1.04
C LYS A 225 23.85 -22.44 2.49
N LEU A 226 23.74 -23.38 3.44
CA LEU A 226 23.61 -23.06 4.87
C LEU A 226 24.91 -22.47 5.45
N MET A 227 26.06 -22.94 4.99
CA MET A 227 27.37 -22.38 5.35
C MET A 227 27.51 -20.93 4.87
N ASP A 228 27.09 -20.62 3.64
CA ASP A 228 27.08 -19.26 3.09
C ASP A 228 26.13 -18.33 3.87
N GLU A 229 24.96 -18.85 4.26
CA GLU A 229 23.99 -18.12 5.07
C GLU A 229 24.54 -17.80 6.48
N ALA A 230 25.25 -18.74 7.11
CA ALA A 230 25.91 -18.53 8.40
C ALA A 230 27.02 -17.47 8.31
N LEU A 231 27.88 -17.52 7.29
CA LEU A 231 28.94 -16.53 7.07
C LEU A 231 28.40 -15.14 6.77
N THR A 232 27.40 -15.07 5.90
CA THR A 232 26.75 -13.79 5.54
C THR A 232 26.12 -13.14 6.76
N THR A 233 25.48 -13.93 7.61
CA THR A 233 24.86 -13.45 8.85
C THR A 233 25.91 -12.99 9.85
N ARG A 234 26.98 -13.77 10.04
CA ARG A 234 28.10 -13.41 10.90
C ARG A 234 28.76 -12.09 10.47
N SER A 235 29.08 -11.94 9.18
CA SER A 235 29.67 -10.71 8.64
C SER A 235 28.79 -9.47 8.83
N LYS A 236 27.46 -9.62 8.72
CA LYS A 236 26.51 -8.53 9.01
C LYS A 236 26.52 -8.16 10.49
N LEU A 237 26.63 -9.15 11.37
CA LEU A 237 26.66 -8.96 12.81
C LEU A 237 27.96 -8.26 13.27
N ASP A 238 29.11 -8.66 12.73
CA ASP A 238 30.40 -8.01 13.01
C ASP A 238 30.39 -6.53 12.62
N LYS A 239 29.81 -6.19 11.46
CA LYS A 239 29.63 -4.80 11.01
C LYS A 239 28.70 -4.01 11.93
N LEU A 240 27.65 -4.64 12.46
CA LEU A 240 26.70 -4.01 13.38
C LEU A 240 27.35 -3.76 14.74
N ILE A 241 28.07 -4.74 15.28
CA ILE A 241 28.85 -4.61 16.53
C ILE A 241 29.88 -3.49 16.41
N ALA A 242 30.63 -3.44 15.31
CA ALA A 242 31.62 -2.38 15.07
C ALA A 242 30.97 -0.98 15.03
N LYS A 243 29.80 -0.87 14.39
CA LYS A 243 29.03 0.38 14.38
C LYS A 243 28.55 0.76 15.78
N MET A 244 28.07 -0.20 16.57
CA MET A 244 27.59 0.05 17.92
C MET A 244 28.69 0.45 18.90
N LYS A 245 29.88 -0.15 18.78
CA LYS A 245 31.07 0.27 19.54
C LYS A 245 31.46 1.71 19.21
N LYS A 246 31.33 2.11 17.94
CA LYS A 246 31.57 3.50 17.50
C LYS A 246 30.53 4.49 18.03
N ASP A 247 29.28 4.06 18.16
CA ASP A 247 28.16 4.91 18.60
C ASP A 247 27.98 4.96 20.14
N ASN A 248 28.95 4.44 20.92
CA ASN A 248 28.89 4.31 22.39
C ASN A 248 27.59 3.64 22.90
N ALA A 249 27.14 2.59 22.23
CA ALA A 249 25.94 1.84 22.61
C ALA A 249 26.13 1.00 23.88
N ASN A 250 25.01 0.54 24.48
CA ASN A 250 24.99 -0.23 25.72
C ASN A 250 25.83 -1.53 25.62
N GLY A 251 26.73 -1.75 26.58
CA GLY A 251 27.69 -2.87 26.57
C GLY A 251 27.05 -4.26 26.61
N SER A 252 25.89 -4.41 27.25
CA SER A 252 25.19 -5.71 27.35
C SER A 252 24.71 -6.24 25.99
N ASP A 253 24.25 -5.34 25.12
CA ASP A 253 23.72 -5.71 23.80
C ASP A 253 24.88 -6.16 22.89
N ILE A 254 26.03 -5.49 23.00
CA ILE A 254 27.26 -5.83 22.29
C ILE A 254 27.74 -7.23 22.70
N THR A 255 27.81 -7.53 24.00
CA THR A 255 28.22 -8.85 24.50
C THR A 255 27.27 -9.96 24.04
N SER A 256 25.95 -9.71 24.04
CA SER A 256 24.98 -10.69 23.54
C SER A 256 25.18 -10.99 22.04
N MET A 257 25.52 -9.98 21.24
CA MET A 257 25.76 -10.16 19.81
C MET A 257 27.11 -10.83 19.53
N GLU A 258 28.15 -10.53 20.30
CA GLU A 258 29.43 -11.25 20.23
C GLU A 258 29.25 -12.75 20.53
N GLY A 259 28.41 -13.10 21.50
CA GLY A 259 28.03 -14.50 21.75
C GLY A 259 27.26 -15.16 20.59
N CYS A 260 26.50 -14.40 19.80
CA CYS A 260 25.86 -14.91 18.58
C CYS A 260 26.87 -15.10 17.43
N VAL A 261 27.87 -14.22 17.30
CA VAL A 261 28.99 -14.38 16.34
C VAL A 261 29.75 -15.67 16.62
N GLU A 262 30.08 -15.92 17.88
CA GLU A 262 30.79 -17.14 18.30
C GLU A 262 29.99 -18.41 17.98
N LYS A 263 28.70 -18.42 18.33
CA LYS A 263 27.80 -19.55 18.02
C LYS A 263 27.62 -19.78 16.52
N LEU A 264 27.61 -18.74 15.70
CA LEU A 264 27.59 -18.87 14.24
C LEU A 264 28.91 -19.44 13.70
N GLY A 265 30.04 -19.10 14.33
CA GLY A 265 31.33 -19.73 14.05
C GLY A 265 31.31 -21.24 14.30
N THR A 266 30.88 -21.66 15.49
CA THR A 266 30.81 -23.10 15.83
C THR A 266 29.86 -23.85 14.90
N LEU A 267 28.71 -23.26 14.54
CA LEU A 267 27.77 -23.89 13.60
C LEU A 267 28.33 -24.00 12.18
N TYR A 268 29.16 -23.05 11.77
CA TYR A 268 29.84 -23.12 10.47
C TYR A 268 30.84 -24.28 10.43
N ASP A 269 31.63 -24.44 11.50
CA ASP A 269 32.60 -25.54 11.60
C ASP A 269 31.90 -26.90 11.63
N ASP A 270 30.78 -27.02 12.36
CA ASP A 270 29.94 -28.22 12.37
C ASP A 270 29.39 -28.55 10.97
N LEU A 271 28.90 -27.54 10.24
CA LEU A 271 28.39 -27.72 8.87
C LEU A 271 29.50 -28.09 7.89
N ALA A 272 30.73 -27.57 8.08
CA ALA A 272 31.89 -27.97 7.29
C ALA A 272 32.23 -29.45 7.52
N GLY A 273 32.13 -29.93 8.77
CA GLY A 273 32.28 -31.34 9.13
C GLY A 273 31.25 -32.23 8.41
N ILE A 274 29.97 -31.85 8.48
CA ILE A 274 28.89 -32.56 7.76
C ILE A 274 29.15 -32.54 6.25
N GLN A 275 29.61 -31.42 5.69
CA GLN A 275 29.91 -31.33 4.26
C GLN A 275 31.03 -32.28 3.84
N ALA A 276 32.07 -32.43 4.67
CA ALA A 276 33.16 -33.35 4.42
C ALA A 276 32.68 -34.81 4.48
N GLU A 277 31.89 -35.18 5.48
CA GLU A 277 31.34 -36.53 5.61
C GLU A 277 30.38 -36.89 4.47
N VAL A 278 29.52 -35.96 4.04
CA VAL A 278 28.62 -36.16 2.89
C VAL A 278 29.39 -36.36 1.58
N LYS A 279 30.54 -35.70 1.41
CA LYS A 279 31.41 -35.88 0.24
C LYS A 279 32.11 -37.24 0.21
N VAL A 280 32.44 -37.79 1.37
CA VAL A 280 33.16 -39.07 1.48
C VAL A 280 32.19 -40.26 1.46
N ASN A 281 31.13 -40.19 2.26
CA ASN A 281 30.25 -41.33 2.54
C ASN A 281 28.85 -41.21 1.91
N GLY A 282 28.54 -40.09 1.24
CA GLY A 282 27.20 -39.79 0.76
C GLY A 282 26.25 -39.34 1.88
N MET A 283 25.03 -38.96 1.52
CA MET A 283 24.04 -38.46 2.47
C MET A 283 23.35 -39.63 3.20
N SER A 284 23.63 -39.81 4.49
CA SER A 284 22.95 -40.79 5.34
C SER A 284 21.76 -40.16 6.08
N SER A 285 20.83 -40.99 6.58
CA SER A 285 19.70 -40.51 7.39
C SER A 285 20.15 -39.80 8.67
N GLY A 286 21.23 -40.28 9.29
CA GLY A 286 21.85 -39.63 10.46
C GLY A 286 22.44 -38.27 10.14
N LEU A 287 23.15 -38.14 9.00
CA LEU A 287 23.71 -36.86 8.54
C LEU A 287 22.62 -35.86 8.15
N GLN A 288 21.51 -36.34 7.55
CA GLN A 288 20.35 -35.49 7.26
C GLN A 288 19.71 -34.94 8.52
N GLN A 289 19.56 -35.76 9.56
CA GLN A 289 19.02 -35.31 10.85
C GLN A 289 19.92 -34.26 11.51
N GLN A 290 21.24 -34.46 11.51
CA GLN A 290 22.19 -33.48 12.02
C GLN A 290 22.17 -32.18 11.20
N LEU A 291 22.09 -32.27 9.88
CA LEU A 291 21.98 -31.11 8.99
C LEU A 291 20.71 -30.30 9.29
N ASP A 292 19.57 -30.97 9.49
CA ASP A 292 18.30 -30.31 9.80
C ASP A 292 18.34 -29.62 11.17
N GLU A 293 19.00 -30.22 12.16
CA GLU A 293 19.20 -29.61 13.49
C GLU A 293 20.09 -28.37 13.42
N LYS A 294 21.23 -28.46 12.73
CA LYS A 294 22.16 -27.33 12.55
C LYS A 294 21.54 -26.23 11.69
N SER A 295 20.76 -26.58 10.68
CA SER A 295 19.96 -25.64 9.87
C SER A 295 18.98 -24.83 10.73
N LYS A 296 18.25 -25.51 11.63
CA LYS A 296 17.36 -24.82 12.60
C LYS A 296 18.16 -23.92 13.54
N ALA A 297 19.35 -24.34 13.97
CA ALA A 297 20.20 -23.53 14.85
C ALA A 297 20.74 -22.27 14.16
N VAL A 298 21.21 -22.36 12.92
CA VAL A 298 21.64 -21.20 12.11
C VAL A 298 20.48 -20.23 11.94
N LYS A 299 19.29 -20.72 11.56
CA LYS A 299 18.09 -19.88 11.40
C LYS A 299 17.68 -19.18 12.69
N ARG A 300 17.77 -19.85 13.85
CA ARG A 300 17.52 -19.23 15.16
C ARG A 300 18.48 -18.07 15.44
N GLN A 301 19.76 -18.23 15.13
CA GLN A 301 20.74 -17.15 15.30
C GLN A 301 20.48 -16.00 14.31
N CYS A 302 20.17 -16.29 13.04
CA CYS A 302 19.78 -15.27 12.06
C CYS A 302 18.58 -14.43 12.53
N MET A 303 17.56 -15.08 13.10
CA MET A 303 16.37 -14.40 13.61
C MET A 303 16.68 -13.51 14.82
N CYS A 304 17.56 -13.96 15.72
CA CYS A 304 18.00 -13.14 16.86
C CYS A 304 18.68 -11.85 16.38
N VAL A 305 19.54 -11.94 15.35
CA VAL A 305 20.22 -10.79 14.74
C VAL A 305 19.23 -9.81 14.11
N LEU A 306 18.22 -10.31 13.39
CA LEU A 306 17.19 -9.46 12.78
C LEU A 306 16.37 -8.73 13.84
N ALA A 307 16.02 -9.40 14.95
CA ALA A 307 15.28 -8.79 16.05
C ALA A 307 16.07 -7.63 16.70
N VAL A 308 17.33 -7.85 17.04
CA VAL A 308 18.20 -6.84 17.65
C VAL A 308 18.47 -5.68 16.69
N SER A 309 18.74 -5.97 15.42
CA SER A 309 18.94 -4.93 14.39
C SER A 309 17.68 -4.07 14.19
N CYS A 310 16.49 -4.67 14.24
CA CYS A 310 15.22 -3.93 14.16
C CYS A 310 15.01 -3.04 15.39
N GLU A 311 15.31 -3.54 16.59
CA GLU A 311 15.18 -2.76 17.83
C GLU A 311 16.10 -1.53 17.83
N LEU A 312 17.35 -1.70 17.39
CA LEU A 312 18.32 -0.61 17.27
C LEU A 312 17.89 0.43 16.23
N LYS A 313 17.37 -0.01 15.09
CA LYS A 313 16.83 0.88 14.06
C LYS A 313 15.63 1.67 14.60
N ASN A 314 14.79 1.04 15.41
CA ASN A 314 13.66 1.71 16.07
C ASN A 314 14.11 2.72 17.13
N LYS A 315 15.15 2.41 17.93
CA LYS A 315 15.74 3.36 18.90
C LYS A 315 16.38 4.57 18.18
N SER A 316 17.04 4.34 17.05
CA SER A 316 17.60 5.42 16.19
C SER A 316 16.50 6.28 15.56
N LEU A 317 15.41 5.67 15.09
CA LEU A 317 14.26 6.40 14.55
C LEU A 317 13.56 7.24 15.62
N LYS A 318 13.40 6.72 16.85
CA LYS A 318 12.84 7.50 17.98
C LYS A 318 13.69 8.72 18.33
N ARG A 319 15.02 8.63 18.26
CA ARG A 319 15.91 9.79 18.47
C ARG A 319 15.72 10.85 17.38
N LYS A 320 15.55 10.44 16.11
CA LYS A 320 15.24 11.35 15.00
C LYS A 320 13.84 11.96 15.10
N ASP A 321 12.84 11.20 15.54
CA ASP A 321 11.46 11.69 15.73
C ASP A 321 11.37 12.76 16.85
N MET A 322 12.37 12.84 17.76
CA MET A 322 12.44 13.89 18.80
C MET A 322 13.13 15.19 18.34
N GLU A 323 13.95 15.16 17.28
CA GLU A 323 14.67 16.34 16.76
C GLU A 323 13.94 17.02 15.58
N GLU A 324 12.89 16.40 15.04
CA GLU A 324 12.15 16.91 13.88
C GLU A 324 11.03 17.88 14.31
N LYS A 325 11.19 19.18 13.98
CA LYS A 325 10.19 20.22 14.23
C LYS A 325 8.80 19.83 13.71
N GLU A 326 7.81 20.23 14.50
CA GLU A 326 6.36 20.03 14.38
C GLU A 326 5.84 20.17 12.93
N LYS A 327 5.50 19.02 12.32
CA LYS A 327 4.97 18.91 10.96
C LYS A 327 3.55 19.47 10.86
N THR A 328 3.23 19.99 9.67
CA THR A 328 1.92 20.53 9.27
C THR A 328 0.73 19.82 9.90
N VAL A 329 -0.06 20.57 10.65
CA VAL A 329 -1.07 20.04 11.56
C VAL A 329 -2.31 19.57 10.81
N ALA A 330 -2.81 18.38 11.17
CA ALA A 330 -4.07 17.87 10.65
C ALA A 330 -5.20 18.91 10.87
N ALA A 331 -6.23 18.90 10.03
CA ALA A 331 -7.37 19.83 10.09
C ALA A 331 -7.10 21.32 9.77
N LYS A 332 -5.89 21.72 9.32
CA LYS A 332 -5.62 23.09 8.82
C LYS A 332 -6.67 23.59 7.81
N ASN A 333 -7.03 22.76 6.83
CA ASN A 333 -8.04 23.09 5.82
C ASN A 333 -9.43 23.35 6.43
N ILE A 334 -9.76 22.72 7.57
CA ILE A 334 -11.03 22.92 8.27
C ILE A 334 -11.03 24.30 8.93
N VAL A 335 -9.92 24.66 9.58
CA VAL A 335 -9.72 25.98 10.18
C VAL A 335 -9.76 27.08 9.12
N GLU A 336 -9.06 26.91 8.00
CA GLU A 336 -9.05 27.87 6.88
C GLU A 336 -10.44 28.09 6.28
N ARG A 337 -11.21 27.01 6.07
CA ARG A 337 -12.60 27.11 5.60
C ARG A 337 -13.49 27.84 6.60
N ALA A 338 -13.37 27.54 7.89
CA ALA A 338 -14.16 28.21 8.91
C ALA A 338 -13.84 29.72 8.99
N ARG A 339 -12.57 30.10 8.79
CA ARG A 339 -12.15 31.51 8.70
C ARG A 339 -12.67 32.20 7.44
N ALA A 340 -12.63 31.53 6.29
CA ALA A 340 -13.19 32.07 5.04
C ALA A 340 -14.71 32.32 5.18
N SER A 341 -15.44 31.40 5.80
CA SER A 341 -16.87 31.60 6.08
C SER A 341 -17.13 32.72 7.09
N LYS A 342 -16.14 33.13 7.90
CA LYS A 342 -16.23 34.29 8.81
C LYS A 342 -16.12 35.61 8.07
N SER A 343 -15.36 35.66 6.97
CA SER A 343 -15.24 36.86 6.13
C SER A 343 -16.43 37.10 5.20
N ASP A 344 -17.18 36.05 4.86
CA ASP A 344 -18.30 36.14 3.90
C ASP A 344 -19.62 36.67 4.51
N GLY A 345 -19.62 37.04 5.81
CA GLY A 345 -20.79 37.60 6.48
C GLY A 345 -21.88 36.59 6.84
N ASP A 346 -21.63 35.29 6.65
CA ASP A 346 -22.56 34.23 7.01
C ASP A 346 -22.73 34.11 8.54
N THR A 347 -23.95 33.82 8.98
CA THR A 347 -24.28 33.49 10.36
C THR A 347 -23.62 32.17 10.76
N LEU A 348 -22.34 32.22 11.12
CA LEU A 348 -21.60 31.06 11.57
C LEU A 348 -22.21 30.50 12.86
N CYS A 349 -22.48 29.20 12.86
CA CYS A 349 -22.81 28.49 14.09
C CYS A 349 -21.63 28.55 15.09
N ASP A 350 -21.92 28.36 16.37
CA ASP A 350 -20.91 28.48 17.44
C ASP A 350 -19.68 27.60 17.21
N ALA A 351 -19.87 26.44 16.57
CA ALA A 351 -18.77 25.52 16.26
C ALA A 351 -17.85 26.05 15.18
N CYS A 352 -18.40 26.60 14.08
CA CYS A 352 -17.56 27.17 13.04
C CYS A 352 -16.82 28.42 13.53
N ARG A 353 -17.44 29.24 14.41
CA ARG A 353 -16.74 30.33 15.10
C ARG A 353 -15.58 29.80 15.96
N ALA A 354 -15.85 28.80 16.81
CA ALA A 354 -14.82 28.19 17.64
C ALA A 354 -13.69 27.54 16.83
N ILE A 355 -13.98 26.97 15.67
CA ILE A 355 -12.98 26.39 14.75
C ILE A 355 -12.19 27.49 14.04
N ALA A 356 -12.83 28.57 13.60
CA ALA A 356 -12.16 29.69 12.93
C ALA A 356 -11.12 30.37 13.85
N ASP A 357 -11.41 30.41 15.15
CA ASP A 357 -10.57 30.99 16.18
C ASP A 357 -9.43 30.06 16.64
N VAL A 358 -9.32 28.83 16.09
CA VAL A 358 -8.20 27.93 16.37
C VAL A 358 -6.90 28.54 15.83
N PRO A 359 -5.84 28.69 16.64
CA PRO A 359 -4.58 29.26 16.17
C PRO A 359 -3.88 28.39 15.12
N ASP A 360 -3.07 29.03 14.27
CA ASP A 360 -2.20 28.32 13.33
C ASP A 360 -1.22 27.42 14.09
N GLY A 361 -0.97 26.22 13.56
CA GLY A 361 -0.19 25.19 14.27
C GLY A 361 -0.99 24.38 15.29
N HIS A 362 -2.26 24.72 15.56
CA HIS A 362 -3.13 23.94 16.46
C HIS A 362 -4.35 23.35 15.77
N GLY A 363 -4.32 23.20 14.44
CA GLY A 363 -5.46 22.70 13.65
C GLY A 363 -6.14 21.47 14.24
N GLU A 364 -5.38 20.46 14.67
CA GLU A 364 -5.94 19.20 15.15
C GLU A 364 -6.50 19.31 16.57
N SER A 365 -5.63 19.66 17.53
CA SER A 365 -6.00 19.76 18.94
C SER A 365 -7.01 20.90 19.20
N GLY A 366 -6.91 21.99 18.44
CA GLY A 366 -7.83 23.12 18.49
C GLY A 366 -9.20 22.80 17.90
N VAL A 367 -9.27 22.19 16.71
CA VAL A 367 -10.55 21.74 16.14
C VAL A 367 -11.20 20.71 17.05
N TYR A 368 -10.44 19.77 17.59
CA TYR A 368 -10.94 18.80 18.56
C TYR A 368 -11.57 19.49 19.78
N LYS A 369 -10.84 20.42 20.43
CA LYS A 369 -11.35 21.18 21.57
C LYS A 369 -12.59 22.01 21.22
N ALA A 370 -12.62 22.61 20.03
CA ALA A 370 -13.77 23.35 19.54
C ALA A 370 -15.00 22.45 19.40
N LEU A 371 -14.86 21.28 18.79
CA LEU A 371 -15.94 20.30 18.63
C LEU A 371 -16.44 19.73 19.96
N VAL A 372 -15.54 19.50 20.93
CA VAL A 372 -15.90 19.11 22.30
C VAL A 372 -16.72 20.23 22.95
N LYS A 373 -16.22 21.47 22.91
CA LYS A 373 -16.88 22.65 23.50
C LYS A 373 -18.29 22.84 22.93
N THR A 374 -18.46 22.61 21.63
CA THR A 374 -19.75 22.79 20.96
C THR A 374 -20.61 21.53 20.92
N LYS A 375 -20.23 20.46 21.63
CA LYS A 375 -20.95 19.17 21.67
C LYS A 375 -21.23 18.59 20.28
N LEU A 376 -20.34 18.86 19.32
CA LEU A 376 -20.40 18.30 17.96
C LEU A 376 -19.46 17.11 17.76
N LEU A 377 -18.59 16.84 18.74
CA LEU A 377 -17.77 15.64 18.75
C LEU A 377 -18.62 14.43 19.16
N VAL A 378 -18.55 13.35 18.37
CA VAL A 378 -19.09 12.05 18.75
C VAL A 378 -18.02 11.31 19.56
N THR A 379 -18.16 11.30 20.89
CA THR A 379 -17.18 10.74 21.82
C THR A 379 -17.41 9.24 22.05
N VAL A 380 -17.17 8.43 21.03
CA VAL A 380 -17.31 6.97 21.15
C VAL A 380 -16.20 6.42 22.06
N PRO A 381 -16.53 5.58 23.05
CA PRO A 381 -15.53 5.00 23.94
C PRO A 381 -14.59 4.06 23.19
N TRP A 382 -13.31 4.06 23.59
CA TRP A 382 -12.33 3.11 23.08
C TRP A 382 -12.59 1.71 23.63
N THR A 383 -12.63 0.74 22.75
CA THR A 383 -12.54 -0.68 23.07
C THR A 383 -11.15 -1.19 22.70
N TYR A 384 -10.60 -2.09 23.51
CA TYR A 384 -9.32 -2.74 23.21
C TYR A 384 -9.53 -4.22 22.94
N ALA A 385 -9.05 -4.70 21.80
CA ALA A 385 -9.10 -6.10 21.41
C ALA A 385 -7.68 -6.69 21.36
N ASN A 386 -7.52 -7.93 21.82
CA ASN A 386 -6.26 -8.66 21.69
C ASN A 386 -6.21 -9.37 20.34
N ILE A 387 -5.44 -8.82 19.39
CA ILE A 387 -5.31 -9.37 18.03
C ILE A 387 -3.90 -9.94 17.77
N GLY A 388 -3.08 -10.10 18.81
CA GLY A 388 -1.71 -10.60 18.69
C GLY A 388 -0.83 -10.17 19.85
N ALA A 389 0.45 -10.51 19.79
CA ALA A 389 1.40 -10.20 20.87
C ALA A 389 1.89 -8.74 20.86
N GLY A 390 2.37 -8.27 22.01
CA GLY A 390 3.02 -6.96 22.17
C GLY A 390 2.05 -5.80 21.94
N PRO A 391 2.31 -4.87 21.00
CA PRO A 391 1.43 -3.70 20.78
C PRO A 391 0.02 -4.08 20.29
N LEU A 392 -0.18 -5.34 19.88
CA LEU A 392 -1.47 -5.84 19.39
C LEU A 392 -2.35 -6.47 20.49
N GLU A 393 -1.82 -6.62 21.71
CA GLU A 393 -2.59 -7.17 22.85
C GLU A 393 -3.71 -6.22 23.29
N LYS A 394 -3.52 -4.92 23.07
CA LYS A 394 -4.48 -3.85 23.32
C LYS A 394 -4.66 -3.02 22.06
N HIS A 395 -5.10 -3.66 20.97
CA HIS A 395 -5.35 -2.95 19.72
C HIS A 395 -6.64 -2.11 19.83
N PRO A 396 -6.57 -0.81 19.51
CA PRO A 396 -7.72 0.08 19.67
C PRO A 396 -8.78 -0.15 18.58
N CYS A 397 -10.02 -0.20 19.03
CA CYS A 397 -11.22 -0.42 18.24
C CYS A 397 -12.37 0.43 18.78
N PHE A 398 -13.42 0.55 17.97
CA PHE A 398 -14.71 1.03 18.38
C PHE A 398 -15.74 -0.06 18.08
N ARG A 399 -16.50 -0.48 19.09
CA ARG A 399 -17.56 -1.46 18.86
C ARG A 399 -18.73 -0.76 18.16
N PRO A 400 -19.37 -1.41 17.17
CA PRO A 400 -20.59 -0.89 16.57
C PRO A 400 -21.67 -0.51 17.59
N ARG A 401 -21.85 -1.32 18.65
CA ARG A 401 -22.78 -1.03 19.76
C ARG A 401 -22.47 0.28 20.47
N ASP A 402 -21.20 0.57 20.76
CA ASP A 402 -20.77 1.81 21.41
C ASP A 402 -21.02 3.03 20.51
N PHE A 403 -20.82 2.88 19.20
CA PHE A 403 -21.15 3.91 18.20
C PHE A 403 -22.66 4.19 18.17
N ILE A 404 -23.47 3.14 18.13
CA ILE A 404 -24.93 3.22 18.13
C ILE A 404 -25.42 3.91 19.40
N ASP A 405 -24.90 3.50 20.55
CA ASP A 405 -25.26 4.07 21.85
C ASP A 405 -24.90 5.56 21.96
N THR A 406 -23.68 5.92 21.56
CA THR A 406 -23.24 7.32 21.54
C THR A 406 -24.12 8.17 20.63
N LEU A 407 -24.48 7.68 19.45
CA LEU A 407 -25.35 8.41 18.52
C LEU A 407 -26.80 8.48 19.01
N ALA A 408 -27.31 7.44 19.68
CA ALA A 408 -28.61 7.46 20.32
C ALA A 408 -28.70 8.51 21.43
N GLN A 409 -27.70 8.58 22.32
CA GLN A 409 -27.62 9.59 23.38
C GLN A 409 -27.55 11.03 22.84
N LEU A 410 -27.04 11.21 21.62
CA LEU A 410 -26.99 12.50 20.93
C LEU A 410 -28.26 12.80 20.10
N ASN A 411 -29.33 12.00 20.21
CA ASN A 411 -30.54 12.08 19.39
C ASN A 411 -30.25 11.95 17.87
N ARG A 412 -29.22 11.18 17.52
CA ARG A 412 -28.76 10.91 16.15
C ARG A 412 -28.89 9.44 15.77
N PHE A 413 -29.77 8.68 16.42
CA PHE A 413 -30.01 7.27 16.11
C PHE A 413 -30.42 7.04 14.63
N HIS A 414 -31.15 8.00 14.03
CA HIS A 414 -31.47 7.99 12.60
C HIS A 414 -30.23 7.86 11.67
N CYS A 415 -29.04 8.29 12.11
CA CYS A 415 -27.81 8.18 11.33
C CYS A 415 -27.35 6.72 11.15
N VAL A 416 -27.54 5.86 12.17
CA VAL A 416 -27.19 4.43 12.08
C VAL A 416 -28.29 3.61 11.43
N VAL A 417 -29.55 4.06 11.51
CA VAL A 417 -30.69 3.46 10.79
C VAL A 417 -30.61 3.78 9.29
N GLY A 418 -30.19 4.99 8.93
CA GLY A 418 -30.07 5.47 7.55
C GLY A 418 -31.34 6.14 6.99
N THR A 419 -32.37 6.32 7.81
CA THR A 419 -33.58 7.09 7.47
C THR A 419 -34.16 7.73 8.73
N ASP A 420 -35.12 8.65 8.56
CA ASP A 420 -35.84 9.26 9.68
C ASP A 420 -36.61 8.20 10.49
N LEU A 421 -36.59 8.32 11.82
CA LEU A 421 -37.15 7.31 12.72
C LEU A 421 -38.67 7.13 12.57
N ALA A 422 -39.42 8.18 12.22
CA ALA A 422 -40.85 8.06 12.00
C ALA A 422 -41.17 7.23 10.74
N SER A 423 -40.31 7.30 9.73
CA SER A 423 -40.43 6.54 8.48
C SER A 423 -39.77 5.15 8.54
N ALA A 424 -38.91 4.90 9.53
CA ALA A 424 -38.04 3.73 9.55
C ALA A 424 -38.79 2.39 9.51
N PRO A 425 -39.86 2.16 10.29
CA PRO A 425 -40.62 0.90 10.23
C PRO A 425 -41.09 0.54 8.82
N ALA A 426 -41.71 1.49 8.11
CA ALA A 426 -42.23 1.27 6.75
C ALA A 426 -41.09 1.01 5.74
N VAL A 427 -40.03 1.82 5.81
CA VAL A 427 -38.86 1.71 4.91
C VAL A 427 -38.12 0.39 5.12
N LEU A 428 -37.93 -0.05 6.37
CA LEU A 428 -37.23 -1.30 6.69
C LEU A 428 -38.05 -2.52 6.30
N LYS A 429 -39.36 -2.49 6.55
CA LYS A 429 -40.29 -3.55 6.11
C LYS A 429 -40.25 -3.73 4.59
N ASP A 430 -40.32 -2.64 3.85
CA ASP A 430 -40.23 -2.64 2.38
C ASP A 430 -38.86 -3.15 1.88
N PHE A 431 -37.77 -2.69 2.50
CA PHE A 431 -36.44 -3.19 2.21
C PHE A 431 -36.35 -4.72 2.39
N TRP A 432 -36.81 -5.24 3.53
CA TRP A 432 -36.71 -6.67 3.82
C TRP A 432 -37.66 -7.52 2.98
N TYR A 433 -38.84 -7.01 2.63
CA TYR A 433 -39.72 -7.66 1.67
C TYR A 433 -39.00 -7.88 0.33
N ASN A 434 -38.43 -6.81 -0.23
CA ASN A 434 -37.67 -6.87 -1.48
C ASN A 434 -36.40 -7.73 -1.35
N PHE A 435 -35.69 -7.65 -0.22
CA PHE A 435 -34.51 -8.46 0.04
C PHE A 435 -34.83 -9.95 0.07
N LYS A 436 -35.91 -10.37 0.75
CA LYS A 436 -36.33 -11.79 0.81
C LYS A 436 -36.69 -12.31 -0.59
N ASN A 437 -37.36 -11.50 -1.41
CA ASN A 437 -37.70 -11.86 -2.79
C ASN A 437 -36.45 -12.00 -3.68
N GLN A 438 -35.47 -11.11 -3.53
CA GLN A 438 -34.24 -11.14 -4.33
C GLN A 438 -33.24 -12.20 -3.86
N PHE A 439 -33.17 -12.46 -2.56
CA PHE A 439 -32.22 -13.36 -1.92
C PHE A 439 -32.95 -14.46 -1.14
N SER A 440 -33.77 -15.24 -1.84
CA SER A 440 -34.60 -16.30 -1.26
C SER A 440 -33.79 -17.42 -0.57
N SER A 441 -32.50 -17.54 -0.87
CA SER A 441 -31.58 -18.48 -0.21
C SER A 441 -30.98 -17.94 1.09
N HIS A 442 -31.16 -16.66 1.43
CA HIS A 442 -30.66 -16.10 2.67
C HIS A 442 -31.48 -16.59 3.87
N PRO A 443 -30.89 -16.89 5.05
CA PRO A 443 -31.62 -17.41 6.22
C PRO A 443 -32.84 -16.56 6.65
N ILE A 444 -32.77 -15.25 6.43
CA ILE A 444 -33.89 -14.33 6.72
C ILE A 444 -35.16 -14.64 5.91
N ALA A 445 -35.02 -15.19 4.70
CA ALA A 445 -36.16 -15.50 3.86
C ALA A 445 -37.07 -16.57 4.47
N THR A 446 -36.52 -17.47 5.29
CA THR A 446 -37.28 -18.54 5.95
C THR A 446 -37.78 -18.18 7.35
N MET A 447 -37.38 -17.02 7.90
CA MET A 447 -37.83 -16.56 9.22
C MET A 447 -39.19 -15.85 9.12
N THR A 448 -40.21 -16.43 9.74
CA THR A 448 -41.59 -15.89 9.78
C THR A 448 -41.78 -14.86 10.88
N ASP A 449 -41.13 -15.05 12.03
CA ASP A 449 -41.39 -14.28 13.26
C ASP A 449 -40.36 -13.14 13.48
N LEU A 450 -39.67 -12.75 12.40
CA LEU A 450 -38.64 -11.72 12.44
C LEU A 450 -39.28 -10.33 12.34
N ASP A 451 -39.06 -9.48 13.35
CA ASP A 451 -39.44 -8.07 13.29
C ASP A 451 -38.58 -7.33 12.26
N THR A 452 -39.12 -7.17 11.05
CA THR A 452 -38.47 -6.44 9.95
C THR A 452 -38.60 -4.93 10.08
N GLU A 453 -39.47 -4.42 10.96
CA GLU A 453 -39.69 -2.98 11.15
C GLU A 453 -38.59 -2.34 11.99
N HIS A 454 -37.90 -3.13 12.82
CA HIS A 454 -36.76 -2.71 13.64
C HIS A 454 -35.46 -3.46 13.32
N LEU A 455 -35.35 -4.01 12.11
CA LEU A 455 -34.14 -4.68 11.63
C LEU A 455 -33.37 -3.79 10.65
N VAL A 456 -32.22 -3.28 11.06
CA VAL A 456 -31.41 -2.38 10.25
C VAL A 456 -30.40 -3.17 9.39
N PRO A 457 -30.44 -3.07 8.05
CA PRO A 457 -29.43 -3.65 7.19
C PRO A 457 -28.14 -2.82 7.23
N LEU A 458 -27.02 -3.46 7.58
CA LEU A 458 -25.69 -2.87 7.58
C LEU A 458 -24.84 -3.39 6.43
N VAL A 459 -23.84 -2.62 6.06
CA VAL A 459 -22.77 -3.03 5.16
C VAL A 459 -21.43 -2.75 5.82
N LEU A 460 -20.61 -3.78 5.91
CA LEU A 460 -19.22 -3.65 6.32
C LEU A 460 -18.39 -3.15 5.13
N HIS A 461 -17.34 -2.41 5.41
CA HIS A 461 -16.47 -1.85 4.40
C HIS A 461 -15.02 -1.88 4.86
N GLY A 462 -14.13 -2.36 3.99
CA GLY A 462 -12.69 -2.21 4.14
C GLY A 462 -12.10 -1.31 3.07
N ASP A 463 -11.11 -0.51 3.45
CA ASP A 463 -10.37 0.35 2.53
C ASP A 463 -8.86 0.31 2.80
N GLY A 464 -8.07 0.62 1.77
CA GLY A 464 -6.65 0.89 1.87
C GLY A 464 -6.38 2.37 2.06
N GLY A 465 -5.74 2.74 3.18
CA GLY A 465 -5.27 4.11 3.42
C GLY A 465 -3.75 4.20 3.40
N ARG A 466 -3.22 5.41 3.55
CA ARG A 466 -1.80 5.67 3.75
C ARG A 466 -1.58 6.54 4.99
N THR A 467 -0.55 6.22 5.79
CA THR A 467 -0.08 7.05 6.89
C THR A 467 0.62 8.31 6.36
N TYR A 468 0.92 9.27 7.25
CA TYR A 468 1.79 10.41 6.91
C TYR A 468 3.17 9.99 6.38
N LYS A 469 3.70 8.85 6.86
CA LYS A 469 4.95 8.24 6.36
C LYS A 469 4.71 7.38 5.10
N LYS A 470 3.61 7.61 4.37
CA LYS A 470 3.18 6.90 3.15
C LYS A 470 3.07 5.38 3.28
N SER A 471 3.07 4.85 4.51
CA SER A 471 2.91 3.42 4.76
C SER A 471 1.45 3.04 4.64
N GLU A 472 1.15 1.90 4.01
CA GLU A 472 -0.23 1.43 3.89
C GLU A 472 -0.84 1.07 5.26
N LEU A 473 -2.13 1.33 5.38
CA LEU A 473 -2.97 0.90 6.49
C LEU A 473 -4.30 0.37 5.95
N MET A 474 -4.98 -0.42 6.75
CA MET A 474 -6.31 -0.93 6.49
C MET A 474 -7.31 -0.19 7.38
N ILE A 475 -8.40 0.28 6.78
CA ILE A 475 -9.50 0.96 7.47
C ILE A 475 -10.71 0.03 7.44
N LEU A 476 -11.30 -0.26 8.60
CA LEU A 476 -12.51 -1.06 8.73
C LEU A 476 -13.62 -0.18 9.27
N GLN A 477 -14.76 -0.16 8.59
CA GLN A 477 -15.90 0.68 8.92
C GLN A 477 -17.22 -0.03 8.60
N PHE A 478 -18.32 0.42 9.19
CA PHE A 478 -19.67 -0.03 8.85
C PHE A 478 -20.55 1.15 8.44
N GLN A 479 -21.63 0.87 7.73
CA GLN A 479 -22.61 1.86 7.32
C GLN A 479 -23.99 1.22 7.14
N PRO A 480 -25.10 1.96 7.31
CA PRO A 480 -26.40 1.45 6.90
C PRO A 480 -26.42 1.22 5.38
N ALA A 481 -27.15 0.19 4.94
CA ALA A 481 -27.38 -0.09 3.53
C ALA A 481 -28.31 0.96 2.90
N ILE A 482 -29.28 1.44 3.70
CA ILE A 482 -30.22 2.49 3.34
C ILE A 482 -29.68 3.88 3.74
N GLY A 483 -30.11 4.91 3.01
CA GLY A 483 -29.64 6.28 3.20
C GLY A 483 -30.44 7.28 2.38
N ALA A 484 -29.86 8.46 2.12
CA ALA A 484 -30.53 9.56 1.43
C ALA A 484 -30.67 9.38 -0.10
N GLY A 485 -30.19 8.27 -0.67
CA GLY A 485 -30.26 7.96 -2.09
C GLY A 485 -29.01 8.34 -2.88
N THR A 486 -29.21 8.86 -4.09
CA THR A 486 -28.17 9.34 -5.01
C THR A 486 -28.48 10.79 -5.43
N SER A 487 -27.53 11.48 -6.07
CA SER A 487 -27.79 12.80 -6.65
C SER A 487 -28.94 12.80 -7.66
N LYS A 488 -29.15 11.69 -8.37
CA LYS A 488 -30.24 11.52 -9.34
C LYS A 488 -31.60 11.26 -8.69
N SER A 489 -31.65 10.70 -7.49
CA SER A 489 -32.92 10.46 -6.76
C SER A 489 -33.43 11.70 -6.02
N ARG A 490 -32.59 12.73 -5.81
CA ARG A 490 -33.00 14.01 -5.24
C ARG A 490 -33.84 14.86 -6.21
N ALA A 491 -33.56 14.74 -7.50
CA ALA A 491 -34.18 15.53 -8.56
C ALA A 491 -35.53 14.96 -9.04
N SER A 492 -35.91 13.75 -8.59
CA SER A 492 -37.18 13.15 -8.96
C SER A 492 -37.97 12.77 -7.71
N SER A 493 -39.25 13.15 -7.68
CA SER A 493 -40.31 12.47 -6.91
C SER A 493 -40.49 11.00 -7.33
N ARG A 494 -39.56 10.47 -8.15
CA ARG A 494 -39.49 9.12 -8.69
C ARG A 494 -38.31 8.39 -8.03
N LYS A 495 -38.35 8.22 -6.71
CA LYS A 495 -37.84 6.94 -6.19
C LYS A 495 -38.54 5.88 -7.03
N ARG A 496 -37.81 4.93 -7.62
CA ARG A 496 -38.41 3.89 -8.46
C ARG A 496 -39.25 3.01 -7.54
N LYS A 497 -40.50 3.41 -7.31
CA LYS A 497 -41.47 2.65 -6.53
C LYS A 497 -41.83 1.43 -7.36
N LEU A 498 -41.52 0.24 -6.86
CA LEU A 498 -42.10 -0.97 -7.39
C LEU A 498 -43.61 -0.99 -7.09
N GLU A 499 -44.35 -1.82 -7.81
CA GLU A 499 -45.75 -2.06 -7.53
C GLU A 499 -45.86 -2.58 -6.08
N ASN A 500 -46.58 -1.85 -5.21
CA ASN A 500 -46.70 -2.02 -3.75
C ASN A 500 -45.68 -1.31 -2.83
N ASP A 501 -44.74 -0.52 -3.35
CA ASP A 501 -43.84 0.30 -2.50
C ASP A 501 -44.62 1.46 -1.83
N THR A 502 -44.79 1.42 -0.51
CA THR A 502 -45.33 2.55 0.27
C THR A 502 -44.27 3.66 0.38
N ASP A 503 -43.08 3.33 0.89
CA ASP A 503 -41.93 4.22 1.09
C ASP A 503 -40.59 3.58 0.67
N ALA A 504 -40.32 3.60 -0.64
CA ALA A 504 -39.13 2.98 -1.22
C ALA A 504 -37.82 3.33 -0.48
N ALA A 505 -37.12 2.29 -0.01
CA ALA A 505 -35.81 2.39 0.59
C ALA A 505 -34.80 3.01 -0.40
N ALA A 506 -34.09 4.04 0.04
CA ALA A 506 -33.08 4.71 -0.76
C ALA A 506 -31.68 4.22 -0.39
N VAL A 507 -30.77 4.15 -1.36
CA VAL A 507 -29.39 3.68 -1.16
C VAL A 507 -28.54 4.69 -0.38
N ASN A 508 -27.57 4.22 0.41
CA ASN A 508 -26.65 5.10 1.14
C ASN A 508 -25.45 5.59 0.31
N LEU A 509 -25.71 6.42 -0.71
CA LEU A 509 -24.68 7.00 -1.59
C LEU A 509 -24.64 8.53 -1.59
N LEU A 510 -25.56 9.18 -0.88
CA LEU A 510 -25.69 10.63 -0.79
C LEU A 510 -25.47 11.06 0.66
N GLY A 511 -24.67 12.11 0.85
CA GLY A 511 -24.29 12.61 2.17
C GLY A 511 -22.77 12.60 2.35
N HIS A 512 -22.30 13.23 3.43
CA HIS A 512 -20.89 13.24 3.77
C HIS A 512 -20.49 11.90 4.38
N SER A 513 -19.33 11.34 3.99
CA SER A 513 -18.87 10.03 4.48
C SER A 513 -18.76 9.96 6.00
N LEU A 514 -18.39 11.06 6.66
CA LEU A 514 -18.34 11.15 8.13
C LEU A 514 -19.71 11.00 8.83
N ALA A 515 -20.82 11.18 8.11
CA ALA A 515 -22.17 11.01 8.64
C ALA A 515 -22.80 9.67 8.24
N THR A 516 -22.22 8.96 7.27
CA THR A 516 -22.78 7.75 6.70
C THR A 516 -21.90 6.52 6.86
N ARG A 517 -20.66 6.68 7.34
CA ARG A 517 -19.68 5.60 7.57
C ARG A 517 -19.04 5.76 8.94
N PHE A 518 -19.06 4.69 9.72
CA PHE A 518 -18.63 4.67 11.11
C PHE A 518 -17.40 3.76 11.26
N LEU A 519 -16.30 4.34 11.73
CA LEU A 519 -15.00 3.67 11.86
C LEU A 519 -15.07 2.60 12.96
N MET A 520 -14.62 1.37 12.68
CA MET A 520 -14.46 0.33 13.71
C MET A 520 -13.01 0.19 14.15
N SER A 521 -12.07 0.15 13.20
CA SER A 521 -10.65 0.03 13.55
C SER A 521 -9.76 0.40 12.36
N VAL A 522 -8.48 0.63 12.66
CA VAL A 522 -7.41 0.85 11.68
C VAL A 522 -6.25 -0.09 12.02
N LEU A 523 -5.74 -0.82 11.02
CA LEU A 523 -4.62 -1.74 11.20
C LEU A 523 -3.48 -1.39 10.23
N LEU A 524 -2.24 -1.26 10.74
CA LEU A 524 -1.08 -0.95 9.90
C LEU A 524 -0.62 -2.18 9.11
N LYS A 525 -0.20 -1.99 7.85
CA LYS A 525 0.29 -3.07 6.96
C LYS A 525 1.34 -3.97 7.59
N LYS A 526 2.27 -3.38 8.35
CA LYS A 526 3.36 -4.12 9.00
C LYS A 526 2.88 -5.23 9.94
N TYR A 527 1.64 -5.15 10.44
CA TYR A 527 1.07 -6.14 11.34
C TYR A 527 0.32 -7.27 10.65
N TYR A 528 0.04 -7.17 9.33
CA TYR A 528 -0.73 -8.20 8.62
C TYR A 528 -0.14 -8.66 7.28
N ILE A 529 1.03 -8.14 6.88
CA ILE A 529 1.61 -8.46 5.59
C ILE A 529 2.33 -9.82 5.58
N GLU A 530 3.09 -10.13 6.62
CA GLU A 530 3.83 -11.40 6.75
C GLU A 530 2.97 -12.48 7.39
N ASP A 531 2.12 -12.09 8.35
CA ASP A 531 1.20 -12.95 9.06
C ASP A 531 -0.20 -12.34 8.98
N SER A 532 -1.18 -13.05 8.42
CA SER A 532 -2.56 -12.55 8.32
C SER A 532 -3.35 -12.71 9.62
N ALA A 533 -2.83 -13.44 10.63
CA ALA A 533 -3.55 -13.76 11.85
C ALA A 533 -4.07 -12.52 12.61
N PRO A 534 -3.32 -11.39 12.74
CA PRO A 534 -3.86 -10.20 13.39
C PRO A 534 -5.05 -9.59 12.67
N LEU A 535 -5.02 -9.56 11.34
CA LEU A 535 -6.16 -9.10 10.55
C LEU A 535 -7.35 -10.04 10.70
N GLN A 536 -7.13 -11.36 10.63
CA GLN A 536 -8.18 -12.35 10.78
C GLN A 536 -8.80 -12.32 12.18
N SER A 537 -8.00 -12.15 13.23
CA SER A 537 -8.48 -11.98 14.61
C SER A 537 -9.34 -10.71 14.75
N LEU A 538 -8.89 -9.58 14.21
CA LEU A 538 -9.66 -8.33 14.21
C LEU A 538 -11.00 -8.49 13.48
N LEU A 539 -11.02 -9.16 12.32
CA LEU A 539 -12.24 -9.45 11.57
C LEU A 539 -13.18 -10.41 12.33
N GLY A 540 -12.62 -11.34 13.10
CA GLY A 540 -13.38 -12.21 14.00
C GLY A 540 -14.09 -11.42 15.10
N PHE A 541 -13.39 -10.48 15.77
CA PHE A 541 -14.04 -9.60 16.75
C PHE A 541 -15.15 -8.76 16.12
N ILE A 542 -14.94 -8.21 14.93
CA ILE A 542 -15.96 -7.45 14.20
C ILE A 542 -17.18 -8.33 13.89
N SER A 543 -16.95 -9.58 13.44
CA SER A 543 -18.03 -10.53 13.21
C SER A 543 -18.83 -10.79 14.49
N ASP A 544 -18.18 -11.01 15.63
CA ASP A 544 -18.85 -11.27 16.90
C ASP A 544 -19.67 -10.08 17.37
N TRP A 545 -19.13 -8.87 17.27
CA TRP A 545 -19.86 -7.66 17.65
C TRP A 545 -21.10 -7.45 16.77
N CYS A 546 -21.02 -7.80 15.49
CA CYS A 546 -22.17 -7.76 14.61
C CYS A 546 -23.16 -8.90 14.88
N GLY A 547 -22.66 -10.09 15.23
CA GLY A 547 -23.48 -11.22 15.68
C GLY A 547 -24.29 -10.86 16.93
N ASP A 548 -23.66 -10.22 17.93
CA ASP A 548 -24.34 -9.72 19.13
C ASP A 548 -25.46 -8.71 18.80
N LEU A 549 -25.19 -7.74 17.92
CA LEU A 549 -26.22 -6.79 17.48
C LEU A 549 -27.35 -7.43 16.66
N TRP A 550 -27.08 -8.56 16.01
CA TRP A 550 -28.09 -9.34 15.32
C TRP A 550 -28.93 -10.16 16.31
N GLU A 551 -28.31 -10.86 17.26
CA GLU A 551 -28.94 -11.81 18.18
C GLU A 551 -29.63 -11.13 19.38
N ASN A 552 -29.00 -10.12 19.95
CA ASN A 552 -29.46 -9.42 21.15
C ASN A 552 -30.07 -8.04 20.83
N GLY A 553 -29.67 -7.44 19.71
CA GLY A 553 -30.14 -6.10 19.32
C GLY A 553 -29.61 -4.98 20.23
N TYR A 554 -30.22 -3.81 20.13
CA TYR A 554 -29.99 -2.62 20.94
C TYR A 554 -31.35 -2.04 21.36
N ASP A 555 -31.56 -1.83 22.65
CA ASP A 555 -32.78 -1.20 23.16
C ASP A 555 -32.69 0.32 22.93
N TYR A 556 -33.63 0.84 22.15
CA TYR A 556 -33.83 2.26 21.96
C TYR A 556 -35.30 2.59 22.21
N GLN A 557 -35.55 3.39 23.25
CA GLN A 557 -36.89 3.83 23.64
C GLN A 557 -37.87 2.68 23.94
N GLY A 558 -37.37 1.56 24.50
CA GLY A 558 -38.19 0.40 24.86
C GLY A 558 -38.46 -0.56 23.70
N GLN A 559 -37.87 -0.30 22.53
CA GLN A 559 -37.94 -1.16 21.35
C GLN A 559 -36.57 -1.77 21.06
N ILE A 560 -36.54 -3.07 20.76
CA ILE A 560 -35.30 -3.76 20.40
C ILE A 560 -35.04 -3.58 18.91
N TRP A 561 -33.97 -2.87 18.57
CA TRP A 561 -33.47 -2.71 17.21
C TRP A 561 -32.35 -3.71 16.94
N ARG A 562 -32.52 -4.53 15.90
CA ARG A 562 -31.48 -5.50 15.47
C ARG A 562 -30.70 -4.93 14.30
N PHE A 563 -29.44 -5.32 14.18
CA PHE A 563 -28.59 -4.88 13.07
C PHE A 563 -27.96 -6.08 12.40
N LEU A 564 -28.10 -6.17 11.07
CA LEU A 564 -27.53 -7.27 10.31
C LEU A 564 -26.63 -6.78 9.18
N PRO A 565 -25.33 -7.09 9.21
CA PRO A 565 -24.51 -6.97 8.03
C PRO A 565 -24.98 -7.90 6.91
N ILE A 566 -25.30 -7.34 5.74
CA ILE A 566 -25.72 -8.08 4.54
C ILE A 566 -24.62 -8.17 3.48
N GLY A 567 -23.43 -7.65 3.79
CA GLY A 567 -22.26 -7.78 2.92
C GLY A 567 -21.03 -7.01 3.37
N LEU A 568 -19.91 -7.35 2.76
CA LEU A 568 -18.60 -6.72 2.89
C LEU A 568 -18.21 -6.05 1.56
N LYS A 569 -18.16 -4.73 1.57
CA LYS A 569 -17.63 -3.90 0.47
C LYS A 569 -16.15 -3.61 0.68
N GLY A 570 -15.49 -3.24 -0.40
CA GLY A 570 -14.09 -2.83 -0.42
C GLY A 570 -13.45 -3.22 -1.74
N ASP A 571 -12.23 -2.74 -1.97
CA ASP A 571 -11.51 -3.15 -3.16
C ASP A 571 -11.22 -4.68 -3.14
N LEU A 572 -10.94 -5.24 -4.32
CA LEU A 572 -10.72 -6.68 -4.45
C LEU A 572 -9.47 -7.16 -3.71
N VAL A 573 -8.50 -6.27 -3.45
CA VAL A 573 -7.28 -6.59 -2.70
C VAL A 573 -7.59 -6.80 -1.23
N PHE A 574 -8.39 -5.90 -0.66
CA PHE A 574 -8.90 -5.98 0.69
C PHE A 574 -9.73 -7.25 0.85
N GLN A 575 -10.70 -7.50 -0.03
CA GLN A 575 -11.54 -8.71 0.06
C GLN A 575 -10.72 -10.00 -0.01
N ALA A 576 -9.69 -10.05 -0.86
CA ALA A 576 -8.77 -11.18 -0.94
C ALA A 576 -8.05 -11.45 0.38
N LYS A 577 -7.63 -10.40 1.09
CA LYS A 577 -6.97 -10.52 2.39
C LYS A 577 -7.95 -10.81 3.51
N ALA A 578 -9.11 -10.15 3.51
CA ALA A 578 -10.12 -10.28 4.55
C ALA A 578 -10.73 -11.69 4.59
N ALA A 579 -10.95 -12.29 3.42
CA ALA A 579 -11.52 -13.64 3.31
C ALA A 579 -10.49 -14.74 3.02
N ASN A 580 -9.18 -14.45 3.08
CA ASN A 580 -8.10 -15.39 2.75
C ASN A 580 -8.37 -16.17 1.44
N LEU A 581 -8.70 -15.43 0.37
CA LEU A 581 -9.21 -16.04 -0.86
C LEU A 581 -8.15 -16.90 -1.59
N LEU A 582 -8.52 -18.14 -1.88
CA LEU A 582 -7.83 -19.05 -2.81
C LEU A 582 -8.01 -18.63 -4.27
N ARG A 583 -9.11 -17.93 -4.58
CA ARG A 583 -9.40 -17.40 -5.92
C ARG A 583 -9.58 -15.90 -5.84
N ALA A 584 -8.69 -15.16 -6.50
CA ALA A 584 -8.69 -13.71 -6.48
C ALA A 584 -8.04 -13.16 -7.77
N PHE A 585 -8.39 -11.93 -8.13
CA PHE A 585 -8.00 -11.31 -9.40
C PHE A 585 -6.46 -11.26 -9.62
N THR A 586 -5.68 -11.27 -8.54
CA THR A 586 -4.20 -11.29 -8.60
C THR A 586 -3.62 -12.63 -9.07
N ARG A 587 -4.43 -13.69 -9.14
CA ARG A 587 -4.04 -15.05 -9.56
C ARG A 587 -4.21 -15.31 -11.06
N VAL A 588 -4.49 -14.28 -11.86
CA VAL A 588 -4.49 -14.38 -13.33
C VAL A 588 -3.10 -14.74 -13.82
N ARG A 589 -3.04 -15.63 -14.81
CA ARG A 589 -1.79 -16.04 -15.46
C ARG A 589 -1.21 -14.88 -16.28
N LYS A 590 -0.03 -14.41 -15.91
CA LYS A 590 0.65 -13.28 -16.60
C LYS A 590 1.59 -13.70 -17.74
N LYS A 591 1.86 -14.99 -17.90
CA LYS A 591 2.80 -15.54 -18.89
C LYS A 591 2.19 -16.75 -19.58
N ALA A 592 2.58 -17.01 -20.82
CA ALA A 592 2.16 -18.20 -21.56
C ALA A 592 2.37 -19.50 -20.75
N LYS A 593 1.48 -20.48 -20.94
CA LYS A 593 1.56 -21.78 -20.27
C LYS A 593 2.77 -22.56 -20.78
N THR A 594 3.53 -23.10 -19.84
CA THR A 594 4.65 -24.00 -20.05
C THR A 594 4.44 -25.29 -19.24
N ALA A 595 5.20 -26.34 -19.54
CA ALA A 595 5.13 -27.62 -18.81
C ALA A 595 5.35 -27.47 -17.30
N ASN A 596 6.12 -26.47 -16.87
CA ASN A 596 6.42 -26.22 -15.44
C ASN A 596 5.44 -25.24 -14.77
N SER A 597 4.41 -24.80 -15.49
CA SER A 597 3.45 -23.84 -14.94
C SER A 597 2.53 -24.50 -13.93
N LYS A 598 2.38 -23.88 -12.75
CA LYS A 598 1.40 -24.34 -11.75
C LYS A 598 -0.04 -24.24 -12.30
N PRO A 599 -0.94 -25.15 -11.91
CA PRO A 599 -2.36 -25.04 -12.21
C PRO A 599 -2.95 -23.73 -11.70
N LEU A 600 -3.87 -23.14 -12.46
CA LEU A 600 -4.55 -21.92 -12.05
C LEU A 600 -5.68 -22.24 -11.07
N SER A 601 -5.60 -21.64 -9.88
CA SER A 601 -6.64 -21.78 -8.86
C SER A 601 -7.94 -21.03 -9.23
N GLY A 602 -7.89 -20.07 -10.14
CA GLY A 602 -9.01 -19.19 -10.49
C GLY A 602 -8.77 -17.74 -10.08
N CYS A 603 -9.38 -16.81 -10.82
CA CYS A 603 -9.25 -15.37 -10.60
C CYS A 603 -10.50 -14.70 -10.01
N CYS A 604 -11.63 -15.42 -9.96
CA CYS A 604 -12.89 -14.90 -9.43
C CYS A 604 -13.27 -15.63 -8.13
N PRO A 605 -13.63 -14.93 -7.03
CA PRO A 605 -14.17 -15.58 -5.85
C PRO A 605 -15.63 -16.02 -6.00
N TRP A 606 -16.37 -15.45 -6.96
CA TRP A 606 -17.80 -15.70 -7.16
C TRP A 606 -18.11 -16.81 -8.18
N CYS A 607 -17.09 -17.38 -8.83
CA CYS A 607 -17.24 -18.48 -9.78
C CYS A 607 -15.88 -19.19 -9.99
N LEU A 608 -15.82 -20.10 -10.98
CA LEU A 608 -14.60 -20.81 -11.37
C LEU A 608 -13.86 -20.17 -12.55
N ALA A 609 -14.17 -18.91 -12.89
CA ALA A 609 -13.46 -18.18 -13.94
C ALA A 609 -11.95 -18.09 -13.65
N GLY A 610 -11.16 -18.34 -14.69
CA GLY A 610 -9.69 -18.24 -14.67
C GLY A 610 -9.00 -19.47 -14.08
N THR A 611 -9.74 -20.57 -13.90
CA THR A 611 -9.15 -21.88 -13.62
C THR A 611 -8.62 -22.51 -14.92
N GLU A 612 -7.90 -23.63 -14.83
CA GLU A 612 -7.43 -24.33 -16.05
C GLU A 612 -8.58 -24.83 -16.92
N ALA A 613 -9.70 -25.21 -16.32
CA ALA A 613 -10.85 -25.76 -17.04
C ALA A 613 -11.80 -24.68 -17.58
N ILE A 614 -11.81 -23.49 -16.98
CA ILE A 614 -12.82 -22.46 -17.26
C ILE A 614 -12.12 -21.11 -17.46
N ALA A 615 -12.02 -20.70 -18.72
CA ALA A 615 -11.48 -19.41 -19.11
C ALA A 615 -12.32 -18.26 -18.55
N PHE A 616 -11.65 -17.21 -18.06
CA PHE A 616 -12.34 -15.98 -17.60
C PHE A 616 -12.61 -14.99 -18.74
N GLU A 617 -11.91 -15.12 -19.87
CA GLU A 617 -11.97 -14.20 -21.01
C GLU A 617 -13.10 -14.53 -22.00
N CYS A 618 -13.95 -15.51 -21.66
CA CYS A 618 -15.14 -15.82 -22.46
C CYS A 618 -16.26 -14.86 -22.06
N PHE A 619 -16.59 -13.93 -22.98
CA PHE A 619 -17.65 -12.94 -22.84
C PHE A 619 -18.97 -13.36 -23.53
N ASP A 620 -19.05 -14.62 -23.95
CA ASP A 620 -20.27 -15.17 -24.56
C ASP A 620 -21.42 -15.25 -23.56
N LYS A 621 -22.66 -15.16 -24.05
CA LYS A 621 -23.87 -15.33 -23.22
C LYS A 621 -23.96 -16.70 -22.55
N ALA A 622 -23.20 -17.68 -23.06
CA ALA A 622 -23.13 -19.04 -22.55
C ALA A 622 -21.75 -19.37 -21.94
N ALA A 623 -20.99 -18.34 -21.50
CA ALA A 623 -19.67 -18.55 -20.93
C ALA A 623 -19.69 -19.56 -19.79
N ALA A 624 -18.77 -20.54 -19.82
CA ALA A 624 -18.79 -21.69 -18.91
C ALA A 624 -18.76 -21.28 -17.42
N TRP A 625 -18.09 -20.17 -17.07
CA TRP A 625 -18.04 -19.68 -15.70
C TRP A 625 -19.42 -19.27 -15.15
N MET A 626 -20.39 -18.87 -15.99
CA MET A 626 -21.75 -18.55 -15.55
C MET A 626 -22.46 -19.77 -14.95
N GLN A 627 -22.10 -20.98 -15.39
CA GLN A 627 -22.65 -22.21 -14.83
C GLN A 627 -22.09 -22.52 -13.44
N THR A 628 -21.08 -21.78 -12.98
CA THR A 628 -20.37 -22.02 -11.71
C THR A 628 -20.61 -20.94 -10.67
N THR A 629 -21.60 -20.06 -10.87
CA THR A 629 -21.97 -18.99 -9.93
C THR A 629 -23.01 -19.47 -8.91
N GLY A 630 -23.22 -18.68 -7.85
CA GLY A 630 -24.28 -18.92 -6.89
C GLY A 630 -24.04 -20.18 -6.06
N ALA A 631 -25.09 -20.97 -5.82
CA ALA A 631 -24.99 -22.24 -5.11
C ALA A 631 -24.07 -23.29 -5.77
N ARG A 632 -23.70 -23.08 -7.05
CA ARG A 632 -22.76 -23.95 -7.78
C ARG A 632 -21.30 -23.48 -7.67
N ASN A 633 -21.04 -22.36 -7.00
CA ASN A 633 -19.69 -21.86 -6.75
C ASN A 633 -19.08 -22.62 -5.57
N PRO A 634 -17.98 -23.38 -5.76
CA PRO A 634 -17.26 -23.96 -4.65
C PRO A 634 -16.72 -22.85 -3.73
N ALA A 635 -16.53 -23.11 -2.45
CA ALA A 635 -15.94 -22.10 -1.55
C ALA A 635 -14.57 -21.61 -2.10
N PRO A 636 -14.31 -20.28 -2.14
CA PRO A 636 -13.03 -19.72 -2.55
C PRO A 636 -12.04 -19.65 -1.37
N TRP A 637 -12.22 -20.47 -0.34
CA TRP A 637 -11.39 -20.56 0.86
C TRP A 637 -11.38 -22.01 1.35
N THR A 638 -10.33 -22.38 2.11
CA THR A 638 -10.25 -23.70 2.77
C THR A 638 -11.04 -23.71 4.07
N GLU A 639 -11.01 -22.61 4.81
CA GLU A 639 -11.69 -22.42 6.08
C GLU A 639 -12.62 -21.22 5.99
N LEU A 640 -13.72 -21.25 6.75
CA LEU A 640 -14.68 -20.16 6.78
C LEU A 640 -13.98 -18.86 7.24
N PRO A 641 -14.05 -17.76 6.48
CA PRO A 641 -13.47 -16.48 6.88
C PRO A 641 -13.96 -16.02 8.25
N GLN A 642 -13.05 -15.49 9.07
CA GLN A 642 -13.37 -15.03 10.43
C GLN A 642 -14.46 -13.95 10.45
N ILE A 643 -14.54 -13.14 9.39
CA ILE A 643 -15.58 -12.10 9.24
C ILE A 643 -17.00 -12.68 9.09
N LEU A 644 -17.16 -13.97 8.79
CA LEU A 644 -18.45 -14.64 8.61
C LEU A 644 -18.84 -15.53 9.80
N ARG A 645 -18.02 -15.60 10.86
CA ARG A 645 -18.18 -16.66 11.89
C ARG A 645 -19.44 -16.52 12.75
N ALA A 646 -19.94 -15.30 12.93
CA ALA A 646 -21.08 -14.99 13.80
C ALA A 646 -22.20 -14.23 13.07
N ILE A 647 -22.06 -13.99 11.76
CA ILE A 647 -23.07 -13.29 10.94
C ILE A 647 -23.85 -14.34 10.16
N PRO A 648 -25.20 -14.32 10.15
CA PRO A 648 -25.97 -15.25 9.34
C PRO A 648 -25.73 -14.99 7.85
N THR A 649 -25.30 -16.03 7.13
CA THR A 649 -24.99 -15.96 5.69
C THR A 649 -25.83 -16.92 4.87
N SER A 650 -26.07 -16.59 3.60
CA SER A 650 -26.63 -17.53 2.62
C SER A 650 -25.71 -18.75 2.38
N PRO A 651 -26.25 -19.87 1.87
CA PRO A 651 -25.45 -21.01 1.41
C PRO A 651 -24.36 -20.61 0.39
N ASP A 652 -24.66 -19.66 -0.50
CA ASP A 652 -23.65 -18.98 -1.32
C ASP A 652 -22.92 -17.92 -0.47
N GLN A 653 -22.09 -18.37 0.47
CA GLN A 653 -21.33 -17.51 1.37
C GLN A 653 -20.44 -16.48 0.64
N PRO A 654 -19.80 -16.80 -0.51
CA PRO A 654 -19.02 -15.81 -1.27
C PRO A 654 -19.81 -14.58 -1.71
N SER A 655 -21.14 -14.69 -1.86
CA SER A 655 -22.01 -13.55 -2.17
C SER A 655 -22.02 -12.47 -1.08
N PHE A 656 -21.55 -12.77 0.14
CA PHE A 656 -21.35 -11.76 1.18
C PHE A 656 -20.29 -10.73 0.78
N LEU A 657 -19.26 -11.15 0.02
CA LEU A 657 -18.30 -10.23 -0.59
C LEU A 657 -18.99 -9.51 -1.73
N LYS A 658 -19.17 -8.19 -1.60
CA LYS A 658 -19.88 -7.39 -2.60
C LYS A 658 -18.89 -6.81 -3.61
N PRO A 659 -19.09 -7.03 -4.92
CA PRO A 659 -18.17 -6.51 -5.92
C PRO A 659 -18.15 -4.98 -5.90
N ASP A 660 -16.95 -4.40 -5.96
CA ASP A 660 -16.78 -2.97 -6.12
C ASP A 660 -16.88 -2.59 -7.59
N LEU A 661 -18.08 -2.19 -8.01
CA LEU A 661 -18.35 -1.77 -9.39
C LEU A 661 -17.51 -0.57 -9.82
N PHE A 662 -17.12 0.33 -8.90
CA PHE A 662 -16.28 1.46 -9.24
C PHE A 662 -14.89 0.98 -9.67
N HIS A 663 -14.26 0.14 -8.86
CA HIS A 663 -12.94 -0.39 -9.19
C HIS A 663 -12.99 -1.38 -10.36
N ILE A 664 -13.97 -2.27 -10.42
CA ILE A 664 -14.09 -3.29 -11.48
C ILE A 664 -14.38 -2.64 -12.84
N LEU A 665 -15.33 -1.70 -12.90
CA LEU A 665 -15.71 -1.06 -14.16
C LEU A 665 -14.79 0.10 -14.49
N GLN A 666 -14.73 1.12 -13.64
CA GLN A 666 -14.06 2.38 -13.99
C GLN A 666 -12.54 2.25 -14.02
N MET A 667 -11.95 1.53 -13.06
CA MET A 667 -10.50 1.32 -13.01
C MET A 667 -10.04 0.01 -13.68
N GLY A 668 -10.98 -0.86 -14.05
CA GLY A 668 -10.73 -2.09 -14.82
C GLY A 668 -11.25 -1.98 -16.24
N ILE A 669 -12.43 -2.54 -16.50
CA ILE A 669 -12.96 -2.78 -17.86
C ILE A 669 -13.02 -1.51 -18.72
N TYR A 670 -13.60 -0.42 -18.19
CA TYR A 670 -13.74 0.84 -18.95
C TYR A 670 -12.40 1.47 -19.25
N LYS A 671 -11.43 1.30 -18.35
CA LYS A 671 -10.09 1.84 -18.51
C LYS A 671 -9.37 1.14 -19.67
N GLU A 672 -9.36 -0.19 -19.66
CA GLU A 672 -8.75 -1.00 -20.73
C GLU A 672 -9.47 -0.81 -22.06
N PHE A 673 -10.80 -0.77 -22.06
CA PHE A 673 -11.59 -0.52 -23.27
C PHE A 673 -11.31 0.87 -23.84
N ALA A 674 -11.35 1.93 -23.03
CA ALA A 674 -11.08 3.28 -23.49
C ALA A 674 -9.66 3.41 -24.02
N ALA A 675 -8.66 2.84 -23.32
CA ALA A 675 -7.28 2.84 -23.77
C ALA A 675 -7.11 2.13 -25.13
N SER A 676 -7.69 0.94 -25.27
CA SER A 676 -7.67 0.17 -26.52
C SER A 676 -8.38 0.91 -27.66
N GLY A 677 -9.56 1.46 -27.39
CA GLY A 677 -10.32 2.25 -28.37
C GLY A 677 -9.55 3.48 -28.84
N LEU A 678 -8.93 4.23 -27.92
CA LEU A 678 -8.09 5.38 -28.27
C LEU A 678 -6.87 4.95 -29.10
N CYS A 679 -6.22 3.85 -28.74
CA CYS A 679 -5.09 3.32 -29.50
C CYS A 679 -5.49 2.95 -30.94
N LEU A 680 -6.66 2.33 -31.12
CA LEU A 680 -7.19 1.96 -32.44
C LEU A 680 -7.62 3.17 -33.26
N LEU A 681 -8.18 4.20 -32.63
CA LEU A 681 -8.64 5.42 -33.30
C LEU A 681 -7.51 6.40 -33.62
N LEU A 682 -6.35 6.26 -32.97
CA LEU A 682 -5.25 7.20 -33.11
C LEU A 682 -4.79 7.40 -34.57
N PRO A 683 -4.57 6.36 -35.38
CA PRO A 683 -4.17 6.52 -36.79
C PRO A 683 -5.21 7.25 -37.66
N HIS A 684 -6.47 7.29 -37.22
CA HIS A 684 -7.58 7.90 -37.94
C HIS A 684 -7.81 9.37 -37.59
N CYS A 685 -6.94 9.97 -36.76
CA CYS A 685 -7.06 11.37 -36.36
C CYS A 685 -6.58 12.39 -37.42
N GLY A 686 -6.13 11.93 -38.59
CA GLY A 686 -5.79 12.76 -39.76
C GLY A 686 -4.39 13.39 -39.72
N GLY A 687 -3.51 12.92 -38.84
CA GLY A 687 -2.09 13.29 -38.79
C GLY A 687 -1.20 12.29 -39.55
N THR A 688 -0.03 12.76 -39.96
CA THR A 688 0.99 11.98 -40.69
C THR A 688 1.92 11.20 -39.76
N SER A 689 1.88 11.48 -38.47
CA SER A 689 2.68 10.82 -37.43
C SER A 689 1.85 10.58 -36.16
N ASN A 690 2.30 9.68 -35.29
CA ASN A 690 1.65 9.46 -34.00
C ASN A 690 1.64 10.72 -33.13
N GLU A 691 2.66 11.57 -33.21
CA GLU A 691 2.70 12.82 -32.47
C GLU A 691 1.62 13.80 -32.96
N GLU A 692 1.48 13.94 -34.28
CA GLU A 692 0.45 14.77 -34.89
C GLU A 692 -0.95 14.23 -34.61
N ASN A 693 -1.15 12.92 -34.74
CA ASN A 693 -2.40 12.24 -34.38
C ASN A 693 -2.76 12.45 -32.90
N MET A 694 -1.79 12.38 -31.99
CA MET A 694 -2.01 12.66 -30.57
C MET A 694 -2.38 14.13 -30.32
N ARG A 695 -1.80 15.09 -31.06
CA ARG A 695 -2.20 16.51 -30.97
C ARG A 695 -3.65 16.68 -31.43
N HIS A 696 -4.03 16.03 -32.53
CA HIS A 696 -5.40 16.06 -33.04
C HIS A 696 -6.40 15.44 -32.05
N MET A 697 -6.09 14.26 -31.53
CA MET A 697 -6.91 13.58 -30.53
C MET A 697 -7.11 14.43 -29.27
N ASN A 698 -6.06 15.11 -28.78
CA ASN A 698 -6.19 16.00 -27.63
C ASN A 698 -7.06 17.24 -27.94
N ARG A 699 -7.04 17.77 -29.17
CA ARG A 699 -7.97 18.85 -29.58
C ARG A 699 -9.41 18.35 -29.58
N TYR A 700 -9.67 17.16 -30.14
CA TYR A 700 -10.98 16.54 -30.13
C TYR A 700 -11.48 16.25 -28.70
N LEU A 701 -10.60 15.80 -27.82
CA LEU A 701 -10.93 15.58 -26.42
C LEU A 701 -11.33 16.87 -25.71
N ALA A 702 -10.58 17.96 -25.93
CA ALA A 702 -10.91 19.27 -25.37
C ALA A 702 -12.28 19.77 -25.87
N GLN A 703 -12.59 19.55 -27.16
CA GLN A 703 -13.90 19.85 -27.73
C GLN A 703 -15.01 19.03 -27.07
N HIS A 704 -14.83 17.70 -26.95
CA HIS A 704 -15.78 16.82 -26.27
C HIS A 704 -16.04 17.25 -24.82
N CYS A 705 -14.99 17.56 -24.06
CA CYS A 705 -15.10 18.03 -22.69
C CYS A 705 -15.91 19.33 -22.59
N LYS A 706 -15.71 20.27 -23.54
CA LYS A 706 -16.45 21.53 -23.61
C LYS A 706 -17.93 21.30 -23.94
N GLU A 707 -18.24 20.45 -24.92
CA GLU A 707 -19.61 20.13 -25.34
C GLU A 707 -20.40 19.43 -24.24
N GLN A 708 -19.78 18.45 -23.57
CA GLN A 708 -20.42 17.67 -22.51
C GLN A 708 -20.36 18.33 -21.13
N LYS A 709 -19.66 19.48 -21.01
CA LYS A 709 -19.42 20.19 -19.74
C LYS A 709 -18.79 19.28 -18.67
N VAL A 710 -17.79 18.50 -19.08
CA VAL A 710 -17.04 17.59 -18.21
C VAL A 710 -15.56 17.97 -18.17
N SER A 711 -14.88 17.63 -17.09
CA SER A 711 -13.44 17.85 -16.90
C SER A 711 -12.74 16.56 -16.50
N LEU A 712 -11.55 16.35 -17.05
CA LEU A 712 -10.65 15.25 -16.69
C LEU A 712 -9.70 15.67 -15.56
N HIS A 713 -9.24 14.70 -14.78
CA HIS A 713 -8.16 14.92 -13.82
C HIS A 713 -6.80 14.93 -14.50
N MET A 714 -6.62 14.09 -15.52
CA MET A 714 -5.46 14.17 -16.39
C MET A 714 -5.53 15.40 -17.31
N GLN A 715 -4.38 16.06 -17.51
CA GLN A 715 -4.32 17.30 -18.30
C GLN A 715 -4.34 17.05 -19.82
N LYS A 716 -3.70 15.97 -20.28
CA LYS A 716 -3.60 15.60 -21.70
C LYS A 716 -3.41 14.10 -21.86
N LEU A 717 -3.86 13.55 -22.98
CA LEU A 717 -3.54 12.20 -23.40
C LEU A 717 -2.11 12.14 -23.98
N SER A 718 -1.42 11.02 -23.73
CA SER A 718 -0.14 10.65 -24.35
C SER A 718 -0.14 9.15 -24.63
N LEU A 719 0.76 8.67 -25.49
CA LEU A 719 0.95 7.23 -25.72
C LEU A 719 1.27 6.48 -24.42
N ASP A 720 2.08 7.07 -23.54
CA ASP A 720 2.35 6.52 -22.21
C ASP A 720 1.10 6.41 -21.35
N LEU A 721 0.23 7.44 -21.36
CA LEU A 721 -1.03 7.42 -20.64
C LEU A 721 -2.07 6.49 -21.26
N ILE A 722 -2.01 6.22 -22.56
CA ILE A 722 -2.82 5.17 -23.18
C ILE A 722 -2.25 3.77 -22.82
N GLY A 723 -0.96 3.70 -22.54
CA GLY A 723 -0.24 2.43 -22.35
C GLY A 723 0.20 1.79 -23.67
N ALA A 724 0.18 2.54 -24.77
CA ALA A 724 0.60 2.11 -26.11
C ALA A 724 2.06 2.51 -26.37
N LYS A 725 2.98 2.03 -25.52
CA LYS A 725 4.41 2.41 -25.60
C LYS A 725 5.11 1.83 -26.82
N THR A 726 4.71 0.62 -27.23
CA THR A 726 5.18 -0.04 -28.44
C THR A 726 4.00 -0.63 -29.22
N PRO A 727 4.16 -0.94 -30.52
CA PRO A 727 3.12 -1.62 -31.30
C PRO A 727 2.72 -3.00 -30.76
N THR A 728 3.54 -3.58 -29.89
CA THR A 728 3.34 -4.89 -29.28
C THR A 728 2.80 -4.82 -27.84
N THR A 729 2.64 -3.63 -27.28
CA THR A 729 2.06 -3.45 -25.93
C THR A 729 0.57 -3.23 -25.99
N TYR A 730 -0.18 -4.02 -25.23
CA TYR A 730 -1.61 -3.81 -25.03
C TYR A 730 -1.88 -2.50 -24.27
N ALA A 731 -2.83 -1.72 -24.77
CA ALA A 731 -3.20 -0.44 -24.16
C ALA A 731 -4.00 -0.68 -22.86
N CYS A 732 -3.41 -0.34 -21.72
CA CYS A 732 -4.00 -0.62 -20.40
C CYS A 732 -4.53 0.64 -19.68
N GLY A 733 -4.25 1.84 -20.20
CA GLY A 733 -4.50 3.11 -19.52
C GLY A 733 -3.56 3.33 -18.32
N GLY A 734 -2.85 4.45 -18.33
CA GLY A 734 -1.91 4.90 -17.30
C GLY A 734 -2.50 5.93 -16.33
N TRP A 735 -3.75 6.35 -16.51
CA TRP A 735 -4.39 7.32 -15.61
C TRP A 735 -4.91 6.66 -14.31
N ASN A 736 -4.99 7.48 -13.26
CA ASN A 736 -5.21 7.01 -11.88
C ASN A 736 -6.61 7.25 -11.33
N LYS A 737 -7.49 7.95 -12.06
CA LYS A 737 -8.83 8.31 -11.60
C LYS A 737 -9.90 7.62 -12.46
N GLY A 738 -10.78 6.84 -11.82
CA GLY A 738 -11.83 6.09 -12.51
C GLY A 738 -12.80 6.97 -13.30
N GLN A 739 -13.06 8.19 -12.80
CA GLN A 739 -13.89 9.17 -13.51
C GLN A 739 -13.34 9.52 -14.89
N ASP A 740 -12.00 9.53 -15.06
CA ASP A 740 -11.39 9.81 -16.35
C ASP A 740 -11.73 8.69 -17.35
N SER A 741 -11.74 7.43 -16.92
CA SER A 741 -12.18 6.31 -17.78
C SER A 741 -13.62 6.49 -18.27
N VAL A 742 -14.53 6.94 -17.41
CA VAL A 742 -15.95 7.15 -17.78
C VAL A 742 -16.07 8.25 -18.84
N ILE A 743 -15.33 9.35 -18.68
CA ILE A 743 -15.31 10.45 -19.65
C ILE A 743 -14.70 9.97 -20.98
N LEU A 744 -13.59 9.23 -20.92
CA LEU A 744 -12.93 8.71 -22.13
C LEU A 744 -13.78 7.68 -22.88
N MET A 745 -14.56 6.85 -22.19
CA MET A 745 -15.55 5.98 -22.83
C MET A 745 -16.57 6.80 -23.64
N GLY A 746 -17.07 7.89 -23.07
CA GLY A 746 -17.96 8.82 -23.77
C GLY A 746 -17.28 9.50 -24.95
N PHE A 747 -16.00 9.84 -24.81
CA PHE A 747 -15.20 10.43 -25.87
C PHE A 747 -14.95 9.47 -27.04
N VAL A 748 -14.63 8.20 -26.78
CA VAL A 748 -14.48 7.17 -27.83
C VAL A 748 -15.77 7.04 -28.65
N LEU A 749 -16.93 7.01 -27.98
CA LEU A 749 -18.23 6.98 -28.66
C LEU A 749 -18.50 8.27 -29.45
N TRP A 750 -18.09 9.42 -28.94
CA TRP A 750 -18.22 10.71 -29.62
C TRP A 750 -17.37 10.75 -30.90
N LEU A 751 -16.11 10.27 -30.84
CA LEU A 751 -15.23 10.16 -32.01
C LEU A 751 -15.77 9.23 -33.09
N LEU A 752 -16.50 8.17 -32.71
CA LEU A 752 -17.09 7.23 -33.66
C LEU A 752 -18.37 7.74 -34.33
N ARG A 753 -18.99 8.79 -33.79
CA ARG A 753 -20.26 9.36 -34.28
C ARG A 753 -20.07 10.61 -35.12
N GLY A 754 -18.98 11.34 -34.90
CA GLY A 754 -18.55 12.45 -35.75
C GLY A 754 -17.74 11.93 -36.92
#